data_AF-A0A6I6DUA6-F1
#
_entry.id   AF-A0A6I6DUA6-F1
#
_cell.length_a   1.000
_cell.length_b   1.000
_cell.length_c   1.000
_cell.angle_alpha   90.00
_cell.angle_beta   90.00
_cell.angle_gamma   90.00
#
_symmetry.space_group_name_H-M   'P 1'
#
loop_
_entity.id
_entity.type
_entity.pdbx_description
1 polymer ?
#
loop_
_entity_poly.entity_id
_entity_poly.type
_entity_poly.pdbx_seq_one_letter_code
_entity_poly.pdbx_strand_id
1 'polypeptide(L)'
;MSTMTFTPSQQAAIDDVESTLQLIACAGSGKTQVLAQRIAKILAQPGVRPANVIAFTFTEKAAAELKERVHSVVHEEIGEVVGLAEMYIGTMHGFCLDLLQTYVPDTFKYGVLTDVTQQLLIDRESKNSGLTTCTKLVQGVETPLKRFLDTRTYKTALAILQEDEVDHELVRESVASSLASYRSLLKQRRYFDYTSMMVEAVEFLTKVETSDDLGTSERALRDHVRDEVRYVIVDEYQDVNPIQERLVAALVHFGANLCVVGDDDQTIYQWRGSEVNNIISFADRHFDVRRIELGENFRSTKGVVELGRTVAERLDSSERLQKRMVQASHQEWERGDMLALQFADAGEEAEWIAQRIEDLQGVPFTDKPGAAPRGLSWSDCAVLYRSVKDADPLVAELKRRNIPFIIKGLARLFDAAEIQACAALFRSMMGETSKAELRALWEGADLVSDPARWDDLLRVLDEGADFEKSDRWGTYNIQRLYLKALEALDLHEETIPGDVRRRELVMYLLGKFSQVISDFETIHFSSEPKRKYESFVGFLTYQAPMVYEESDEDAGYVRPDAVVISTVHRAKGLQWPAVFLPFLRQGRFPMRGVGGTQAIPHLIAPEAVKNGARYKGGLSDETRLFYVAVTRAQKFLYASYAPGEKKGQGKASQFYLHCTSSAWVSTTDEGLTDAARLTPTPKLETPNIAISFSELKYLFDCPYQFKLRFMYGFNPPIDEALGYGKGLHDVLAEMHKRALAGDVPSRAEAEELVERHLHTPYAYPALRQQLRGAAVDAIHRYFDRHGDDLTRTIHSEKQIEVAIAPGVSVIGRIDLIKSLETDETAIVDFKSTARSQEEDVTRDQLSIYALGYEELTGASADRIQILNLDEQGKSTNDPVNSSLMSEIRSKVAAVADDIRANRFACTHDHAAEASFDDLAWLTRGGRE
;
A
#
# COMPACT_ATOMS: atom_id res chain seq x y z
N MET A 1 2.74 -33.52 12.82
CA MET A 1 2.70 -33.08 11.42
C MET A 1 1.43 -33.64 10.81
N SER A 2 0.39 -32.81 10.66
CA SER A 2 -0.85 -33.22 10.01
C SER A 2 -0.67 -32.95 8.51
N THR A 3 -0.58 -34.00 7.70
CA THR A 3 -0.66 -33.89 6.24
C THR A 3 -1.94 -33.14 5.88
N MET A 4 -1.82 -31.92 5.35
CA MET A 4 -2.99 -31.18 4.87
C MET A 4 -3.70 -32.01 3.80
N THR A 5 -4.98 -32.30 4.02
CA THR A 5 -5.77 -33.08 3.08
C THR A 5 -6.46 -32.13 2.11
N PHE A 6 -5.97 -32.06 0.87
CA PHE A 6 -6.60 -31.29 -0.20
C PHE A 6 -7.85 -31.99 -0.74
N THR A 7 -8.85 -31.22 -1.16
CA THR A 7 -10.00 -31.79 -1.89
C THR A 7 -9.56 -32.27 -3.28
N PRO A 8 -10.30 -33.19 -3.92
CA PRO A 8 -9.97 -33.62 -5.28
C PRO A 8 -9.84 -32.45 -6.28
N SER A 9 -10.67 -31.42 -6.14
CA SER A 9 -10.57 -30.20 -6.98
C SER A 9 -9.32 -29.38 -6.68
N GLN A 10 -8.97 -29.19 -5.40
CA GLN A 10 -7.74 -28.50 -5.01
C GLN A 10 -6.51 -29.26 -5.52
N GLN A 11 -6.48 -30.58 -5.37
CA GLN A 11 -5.38 -31.41 -5.87
C GLN A 11 -5.25 -31.32 -7.40
N ALA A 12 -6.37 -31.38 -8.14
CA ALA A 12 -6.36 -31.22 -9.59
C ALA A 12 -5.84 -29.83 -10.02
N ALA A 13 -6.14 -28.77 -9.26
CA ALA A 13 -5.63 -27.42 -9.50
C ALA A 13 -4.13 -27.28 -9.19
N ILE A 14 -3.61 -28.04 -8.22
CA ILE A 14 -2.19 -28.06 -7.86
C ILE A 14 -1.36 -28.82 -8.92
N ASP A 15 -1.86 -29.98 -9.38
CA ASP A 15 -1.10 -30.87 -10.25
C ASP A 15 -1.04 -30.43 -11.73
N ASP A 16 -2.00 -29.66 -12.22
CA ASP A 16 -2.08 -29.27 -13.64
C ASP A 16 -1.23 -28.05 -13.99
N VAL A 17 0.08 -28.21 -14.15
CA VAL A 17 1.00 -27.09 -14.46
C VAL A 17 1.13 -26.75 -15.95
N GLU A 18 0.43 -27.46 -16.83
CA GLU A 18 0.61 -27.32 -18.29
C GLU A 18 -0.54 -26.59 -18.98
N SER A 19 -1.77 -26.77 -18.50
CA SER A 19 -2.97 -26.20 -19.14
C SER A 19 -3.12 -24.71 -18.83
N THR A 20 -3.76 -23.96 -19.73
CA THR A 20 -4.32 -22.65 -19.37
C THR A 20 -5.47 -22.87 -18.40
N LEU A 21 -5.35 -22.35 -17.18
CA LEU A 21 -6.20 -22.74 -16.07
C LEU A 21 -7.07 -21.59 -15.58
N GLN A 22 -8.38 -21.87 -15.44
CA GLN A 22 -9.34 -20.99 -14.79
C GLN A 22 -9.86 -21.63 -13.50
N LEU A 23 -9.44 -21.09 -12.36
CA LEU A 23 -9.87 -21.51 -11.04
C LEU A 23 -11.04 -20.64 -10.56
N ILE A 24 -12.23 -21.24 -10.47
CA ILE A 24 -13.46 -20.59 -10.03
C ILE A 24 -13.64 -20.91 -8.56
N ALA A 25 -13.43 -19.93 -7.69
CA ALA A 25 -13.43 -20.12 -6.25
C ALA A 25 -14.65 -19.46 -5.58
N CYS A 26 -15.11 -20.05 -4.48
CA CYS A 26 -15.96 -19.35 -3.52
C CYS A 26 -15.12 -18.66 -2.44
N ALA A 27 -15.74 -17.76 -1.67
CA ALA A 27 -15.11 -17.17 -0.50
C ALA A 27 -14.62 -18.27 0.46
N GLY A 28 -13.40 -18.13 0.99
CA GLY A 28 -12.86 -19.05 1.99
C GLY A 28 -12.43 -20.43 1.47
N SER A 29 -12.22 -20.61 0.16
CA SER A 29 -11.85 -21.91 -0.43
C SER A 29 -10.39 -22.34 -0.31
N GLY A 30 -9.55 -21.50 0.32
CA GLY A 30 -8.12 -21.76 0.45
C GLY A 30 -7.31 -21.46 -0.81
N LYS A 31 -7.79 -20.55 -1.69
CA LYS A 31 -7.10 -20.10 -2.93
C LYS A 31 -5.60 -19.92 -2.75
N THR A 32 -5.18 -19.14 -1.76
CA THR A 32 -3.77 -18.83 -1.49
C THR A 32 -2.93 -20.08 -1.20
N GLN A 33 -3.49 -21.09 -0.51
CA GLN A 33 -2.81 -22.36 -0.27
C GLN A 33 -2.65 -23.18 -1.55
N VAL A 34 -3.69 -23.21 -2.39
CA VAL A 34 -3.66 -23.89 -3.69
C VAL A 34 -2.62 -23.25 -4.61
N LEU A 35 -2.58 -21.91 -4.68
CA LEU A 35 -1.59 -21.19 -5.48
C LEU A 35 -0.15 -21.45 -4.99
N ALA A 36 0.09 -21.44 -3.68
CA ALA A 36 1.43 -21.68 -3.14
C ALA A 36 1.94 -23.10 -3.46
N GLN A 37 1.08 -24.11 -3.28
CA GLN A 37 1.37 -25.50 -3.64
C GLN A 37 1.57 -25.69 -5.15
N ARG A 38 0.77 -25.01 -5.97
CA ARG A 38 0.95 -24.99 -7.43
C ARG A 38 2.29 -24.38 -7.83
N ILE A 39 2.71 -23.27 -7.22
CA ILE A 39 4.01 -22.64 -7.50
C ILE A 39 5.15 -23.60 -7.13
N ALA A 40 5.08 -24.29 -5.99
CA ALA A 40 6.07 -25.31 -5.65
C ALA A 40 6.14 -26.44 -6.69
N LYS A 41 4.99 -26.89 -7.22
CA LYS A 41 4.93 -27.88 -8.32
C LYS A 41 5.49 -27.35 -9.64
N ILE A 42 5.32 -26.06 -9.94
CA ILE A 42 5.92 -25.40 -11.11
C ILE A 42 7.44 -25.36 -10.97
N LEU A 43 7.95 -24.96 -9.80
CA LEU A 43 9.39 -24.90 -9.54
C LEU A 43 10.04 -26.30 -9.52
N ALA A 44 9.28 -27.34 -9.23
CA ALA A 44 9.74 -28.72 -9.33
C ALA A 44 9.90 -29.22 -10.79
N GLN A 45 9.42 -28.47 -11.79
CA GLN A 45 9.54 -28.88 -13.19
C GLN A 45 10.97 -28.75 -13.72
N PRO A 46 11.44 -29.67 -14.58
CA PRO A 46 12.78 -29.59 -15.15
C PRO A 46 13.04 -28.29 -15.91
N GLY A 47 14.12 -27.59 -15.56
CA GLY A 47 14.56 -26.39 -16.26
C GLY A 47 13.73 -25.13 -15.99
N VAL A 48 12.85 -25.16 -15.00
CA VAL A 48 12.15 -23.97 -14.49
C VAL A 48 12.98 -23.37 -13.36
N ARG A 49 13.20 -22.05 -13.44
CA ARG A 49 13.85 -21.24 -12.41
C ARG A 49 12.82 -20.31 -11.76
N PRO A 50 13.06 -19.83 -10.52
CA PRO A 50 12.17 -18.86 -9.88
C PRO A 50 11.87 -17.62 -10.75
N ALA A 51 12.89 -17.09 -11.46
CA ALA A 51 12.73 -15.99 -12.41
C ALA A 51 11.70 -16.24 -13.54
N ASN A 52 11.32 -17.49 -13.78
CA ASN A 52 10.33 -17.84 -14.80
C ASN A 52 8.88 -17.68 -14.33
N VAL A 53 8.64 -17.39 -13.05
CA VAL A 53 7.31 -17.34 -12.44
C VAL A 53 6.96 -15.92 -12.02
N ILE A 54 5.78 -15.46 -12.45
CA ILE A 54 5.15 -14.22 -12.03
C ILE A 54 3.82 -14.56 -11.35
N ALA A 55 3.60 -14.06 -10.14
CA ALA A 55 2.32 -14.15 -9.44
C ALA A 55 1.81 -12.74 -9.06
N PHE A 56 0.70 -12.34 -9.67
CA PHE A 56 0.03 -11.09 -9.37
C PHE A 56 -1.04 -11.26 -8.30
N THR A 57 -1.08 -10.29 -7.39
CA THR A 57 -2.15 -10.12 -6.41
C THR A 57 -2.70 -8.70 -6.47
N PHE A 58 -3.90 -8.49 -5.92
CA PHE A 58 -4.58 -7.20 -5.99
C PHE A 58 -4.03 -6.15 -5.00
N THR A 59 -3.36 -6.56 -3.91
CA THR A 59 -2.83 -5.64 -2.88
C THR A 59 -1.45 -6.08 -2.41
N GLU A 60 -0.60 -5.13 -2.01
CA GLU A 60 0.73 -5.43 -1.46
C GLU A 60 0.69 -6.37 -0.25
N LYS A 61 -0.35 -6.24 0.59
CA LYS A 61 -0.56 -7.16 1.72
C LYS A 61 -0.81 -8.60 1.24
N ALA A 62 -1.66 -8.77 0.23
CA ALA A 62 -1.94 -10.09 -0.34
C ALA A 62 -0.68 -10.68 -1.02
N ALA A 63 0.14 -9.85 -1.65
CA ALA A 63 1.43 -10.26 -2.20
C ALA A 63 2.35 -10.78 -1.10
N ALA A 64 2.54 -10.03 -0.01
CA ALA A 64 3.38 -10.43 1.12
C ALA A 64 2.88 -11.73 1.79
N GLU A 65 1.56 -11.89 1.97
CA GLU A 65 0.96 -13.12 2.51
C GLU A 65 1.13 -14.32 1.57
N LEU A 66 0.99 -14.14 0.24
CA LEU A 66 1.21 -15.19 -0.75
C LEU A 66 2.69 -15.58 -0.80
N LYS A 67 3.58 -14.59 -0.79
CA LYS A 67 5.02 -14.79 -0.89
C LYS A 67 5.55 -15.65 0.25
N GLU A 68 5.29 -15.28 1.51
CA GLU A 68 5.72 -16.06 2.68
C GLU A 68 5.18 -17.51 2.62
N ARG A 69 3.93 -17.66 2.19
CA ARG A 69 3.33 -18.99 2.03
C ARG A 69 4.03 -19.82 0.97
N VAL A 70 4.38 -19.21 -0.16
CA VAL A 70 5.16 -19.86 -1.22
C VAL A 70 6.53 -20.28 -0.68
N HIS A 71 7.26 -19.41 0.03
CA HIS A 71 8.54 -19.76 0.65
C HIS A 71 8.41 -20.96 1.59
N SER A 72 7.40 -20.95 2.48
CA SER A 72 7.15 -22.03 3.43
C SER A 72 6.84 -23.35 2.72
N VAL A 73 5.94 -23.33 1.74
CA VAL A 73 5.53 -24.53 0.99
C VAL A 73 6.66 -25.06 0.12
N VAL A 74 7.42 -24.20 -0.55
CA VAL A 74 8.59 -24.61 -1.35
C VAL A 74 9.61 -25.31 -0.47
N HIS A 75 9.92 -24.74 0.69
CA HIS A 75 10.85 -25.34 1.66
C HIS A 75 10.36 -26.72 2.15
N GLU A 76 9.08 -26.85 2.45
CA GLU A 76 8.48 -28.11 2.93
C GLU A 76 8.41 -29.20 1.84
N GLU A 77 8.06 -28.85 0.60
CA GLU A 77 7.77 -29.82 -0.46
C GLU A 77 9.01 -30.21 -1.27
N ILE A 78 9.91 -29.26 -1.58
CA ILE A 78 11.07 -29.48 -2.45
C ILE A 78 12.41 -29.04 -1.85
N GLY A 79 12.41 -28.47 -0.65
CA GLY A 79 13.62 -28.04 0.06
C GLY A 79 14.10 -26.64 -0.33
N GLU A 80 15.39 -26.38 -0.16
CA GLU A 80 15.99 -25.09 -0.52
C GLU A 80 16.09 -24.93 -2.04
N VAL A 81 15.52 -23.84 -2.56
CA VAL A 81 15.58 -23.46 -3.98
C VAL A 81 16.38 -22.16 -4.09
N VAL A 82 17.48 -22.24 -4.82
CA VAL A 82 18.33 -21.09 -5.11
C VAL A 82 17.59 -20.11 -6.03
N GLY A 83 17.68 -18.82 -5.70
CA GLY A 83 17.15 -17.75 -6.53
C GLY A 83 15.67 -17.43 -6.33
N LEU A 84 15.04 -17.87 -5.24
CA LEU A 84 13.64 -17.56 -4.95
C LEU A 84 13.31 -16.05 -4.99
N ALA A 85 14.27 -15.20 -4.64
CA ALA A 85 14.13 -13.74 -4.71
C ALA A 85 13.94 -13.21 -6.15
N GLU A 86 14.29 -13.99 -7.19
CA GLU A 86 14.06 -13.61 -8.60
C GLU A 86 12.63 -13.85 -9.07
N MET A 87 11.82 -14.61 -8.31
CA MET A 87 10.41 -14.80 -8.61
C MET A 87 9.62 -13.56 -8.25
N TYR A 88 8.83 -13.05 -9.19
CA TYR A 88 8.00 -11.89 -8.93
C TYR A 88 6.68 -12.30 -8.25
N ILE A 89 6.48 -11.91 -6.99
CA ILE A 89 5.19 -11.99 -6.28
C ILE A 89 4.85 -10.60 -5.78
N GLY A 90 3.85 -9.96 -6.39
CA GLY A 90 3.58 -8.54 -6.16
C GLY A 90 2.28 -8.06 -6.80
N THR A 91 2.08 -6.75 -6.84
CA THR A 91 1.01 -6.13 -7.62
C THR A 91 1.41 -5.95 -9.08
N MET A 92 0.44 -5.79 -9.98
CA MET A 92 0.73 -5.47 -11.39
C MET A 92 1.39 -4.10 -11.55
N HIS A 93 1.05 -3.13 -10.70
CA HIS A 93 1.68 -1.81 -10.69
C HIS A 93 3.16 -1.90 -10.33
N GLY A 94 3.49 -2.64 -9.26
CA GLY A 94 4.88 -2.87 -8.85
C GLY A 94 5.71 -3.52 -9.95
N PHE A 95 5.12 -4.43 -10.73
CA PHE A 95 5.81 -5.12 -11.83
C PHE A 95 6.09 -4.18 -12.99
N CYS A 96 5.10 -3.37 -13.40
CA CYS A 96 5.29 -2.35 -14.42
C CYS A 96 6.36 -1.34 -14.01
N LEU A 97 6.37 -0.91 -12.75
CA LEU A 97 7.39 0.00 -12.23
C LEU A 97 8.78 -0.65 -12.27
N ASP A 98 8.90 -1.90 -11.82
CA ASP A 98 10.17 -2.63 -11.82
C ASP A 98 10.71 -2.84 -13.24
N LEU A 99 9.85 -3.21 -14.21
CA LEU A 99 10.24 -3.31 -15.62
C LEU A 99 10.78 -1.98 -16.17
N LEU A 100 10.07 -0.88 -15.94
CA LEU A 100 10.47 0.44 -16.43
C LEU A 100 11.80 0.87 -15.77
N GLN A 101 11.87 0.81 -14.44
CA GLN A 101 13.05 1.24 -13.68
C GLN A 101 14.24 0.28 -13.77
N THR A 102 14.05 -0.93 -14.31
CA THR A 102 15.16 -1.87 -14.56
C THR A 102 15.69 -1.74 -15.99
N TYR A 103 14.81 -1.62 -16.99
CA TYR A 103 15.17 -1.73 -18.41
C TYR A 103 15.07 -0.43 -19.22
N VAL A 104 14.48 0.64 -18.68
CA VAL A 104 14.28 1.92 -19.38
C VAL A 104 15.03 3.05 -18.65
N PRO A 105 16.29 3.34 -19.02
CA PRO A 105 17.15 4.29 -18.30
C PRO A 105 16.54 5.67 -18.06
N ASP A 106 15.81 6.22 -19.04
CA ASP A 106 15.16 7.53 -18.90
C ASP A 106 14.17 7.60 -17.74
N THR A 107 13.64 6.45 -17.30
CA THR A 107 12.65 6.34 -16.23
C THR A 107 13.27 6.13 -14.84
N PHE A 108 14.58 5.87 -14.73
CA PHE A 108 15.23 5.59 -13.43
C PHE A 108 14.99 6.74 -12.44
N LYS A 109 15.13 7.98 -12.91
CA LYS A 109 14.90 9.21 -12.13
C LYS A 109 13.44 9.52 -11.80
N TYR A 110 12.47 8.78 -12.34
CA TYR A 110 11.05 9.11 -12.15
C TYR A 110 10.59 8.72 -10.74
N GLY A 111 9.88 9.64 -10.08
CA GLY A 111 9.16 9.35 -8.83
C GLY A 111 7.77 8.81 -9.10
N VAL A 112 7.16 8.13 -8.13
CA VAL A 112 5.77 7.67 -8.19
C VAL A 112 4.89 8.57 -7.33
N LEU A 113 3.82 9.10 -7.91
CA LEU A 113 2.81 9.88 -7.22
C LEU A 113 1.80 8.94 -6.57
N THR A 114 1.62 9.10 -5.27
CA THR A 114 0.48 8.57 -4.52
C THR A 114 -0.83 9.24 -4.97
N ASP A 115 -1.96 8.65 -4.61
CA ASP A 115 -3.28 9.22 -4.89
C ASP A 115 -3.45 10.67 -4.40
N VAL A 116 -2.80 11.00 -3.27
CA VAL A 116 -2.81 12.32 -2.64
C VAL A 116 -1.91 13.29 -3.39
N THR A 117 -0.65 12.91 -3.61
CA THR A 117 0.35 13.76 -4.28
C THR A 117 0.01 13.99 -5.75
N GLN A 118 -0.64 13.03 -6.42
CA GLN A 118 -1.21 13.20 -7.75
C GLN A 118 -2.26 14.32 -7.76
N GLN A 119 -3.19 14.32 -6.79
CA GLN A 119 -4.23 15.33 -6.72
C GLN A 119 -3.65 16.71 -6.40
N LEU A 120 -2.70 16.78 -5.46
CA LEU A 120 -1.95 18.00 -5.15
C LEU A 120 -1.21 18.54 -6.38
N LEU A 121 -0.55 17.68 -7.16
CA LEU A 121 0.13 18.09 -8.40
C LEU A 121 -0.86 18.66 -9.40
N ILE A 122 -1.99 17.99 -9.62
CA ILE A 122 -3.04 18.47 -10.53
C ILE A 122 -3.56 19.84 -10.08
N ASP A 123 -3.80 20.06 -8.79
CA ASP A 123 -4.31 21.33 -8.26
C ASP A 123 -3.26 22.45 -8.28
N ARG A 124 -2.01 22.14 -7.94
CA ARG A 124 -0.88 23.09 -8.02
C ARG A 124 -0.67 23.56 -9.45
N GLU A 125 -0.74 22.63 -10.40
CA GLU A 125 -0.50 22.84 -11.82
C GLU A 125 -1.81 22.92 -12.61
N SER A 126 -2.92 23.38 -12.02
CA SER A 126 -4.28 23.25 -12.57
C SER A 126 -4.50 23.73 -14.00
N LYS A 127 -3.63 24.61 -14.51
CA LYS A 127 -3.63 25.03 -15.92
C LYS A 127 -2.81 24.06 -16.78
N ASN A 128 -1.59 23.73 -16.37
CA ASN A 128 -0.68 22.84 -17.09
C ASN A 128 -1.15 21.38 -17.09
N SER A 129 -1.87 20.97 -16.04
CA SER A 129 -2.48 19.64 -15.94
C SER A 129 -3.73 19.49 -16.80
N GLY A 130 -4.25 20.58 -17.38
CA GLY A 130 -5.51 20.58 -18.12
C GLY A 130 -6.78 20.72 -17.26
N LEU A 131 -6.68 20.66 -15.93
CA LEU A 131 -7.87 20.68 -15.05
C LEU A 131 -8.78 21.88 -15.33
N THR A 132 -8.27 23.10 -15.19
CA THR A 132 -9.07 24.33 -15.29
C THR A 132 -9.38 24.77 -16.73
N THR A 133 -8.80 24.10 -17.72
CA THR A 133 -9.13 24.27 -19.14
C THR A 133 -10.16 23.25 -19.62
N CYS A 134 -10.33 22.14 -18.89
CA CYS A 134 -11.35 21.14 -19.16
C CYS A 134 -12.76 21.66 -18.79
N THR A 135 -13.77 21.19 -19.53
CA THR A 135 -15.18 21.47 -19.25
C THR A 135 -15.92 20.21 -18.83
N LYS A 136 -16.88 20.32 -17.91
CA LYS A 136 -17.88 19.28 -17.59
C LYS A 136 -19.27 19.66 -18.07
N LEU A 137 -20.08 18.65 -18.32
CA LEU A 137 -21.50 18.78 -18.61
C LEU A 137 -22.33 18.69 -17.31
N VAL A 138 -23.12 19.73 -17.06
CA VAL A 138 -24.13 19.75 -15.99
C VAL A 138 -25.47 20.09 -16.62
N GLN A 139 -26.39 19.12 -16.63
CA GLN A 139 -27.71 19.28 -17.28
C GLN A 139 -27.60 19.72 -18.76
N GLY A 140 -26.59 19.22 -19.48
CA GLY A 140 -26.33 19.57 -20.88
C GLY A 140 -25.60 20.90 -21.10
N VAL A 141 -25.28 21.64 -20.05
CA VAL A 141 -24.52 22.90 -20.13
C VAL A 141 -23.05 22.62 -19.81
N GLU A 142 -22.16 23.08 -20.69
CA GLU A 142 -20.72 23.03 -20.44
C GLU A 142 -20.29 24.09 -19.43
N THR A 143 -19.52 23.68 -18.43
CA THR A 143 -18.96 24.55 -17.40
C THR A 143 -17.50 24.18 -17.14
N PRO A 144 -16.59 25.16 -16.92
CA PRO A 144 -15.21 24.85 -16.57
C PRO A 144 -15.11 24.08 -15.26
N LEU A 145 -14.14 23.15 -15.18
CA LEU A 145 -13.82 22.49 -13.93
C LEU A 145 -13.17 23.47 -12.95
N LYS A 146 -13.48 23.29 -11.67
CA LYS A 146 -12.95 24.11 -10.57
C LYS A 146 -11.94 23.32 -9.76
N ARG A 147 -10.79 23.95 -9.50
CA ARG A 147 -9.75 23.46 -8.58
C ARG A 147 -10.37 23.08 -7.23
N PHE A 148 -9.85 22.03 -6.60
CA PHE A 148 -10.35 21.39 -5.36
C PHE A 148 -11.72 20.70 -5.47
N LEU A 149 -12.70 21.33 -6.12
CA LEU A 149 -14.06 20.79 -6.21
C LEU A 149 -14.17 19.65 -7.22
N ASP A 150 -13.53 19.80 -8.39
CA ASP A 150 -13.67 18.87 -9.51
C ASP A 150 -12.44 17.98 -9.73
N THR A 151 -11.37 18.19 -8.97
CA THR A 151 -10.07 17.52 -9.18
C THR A 151 -10.19 16.00 -9.12
N ARG A 152 -11.00 15.48 -8.19
CA ARG A 152 -11.26 14.03 -8.07
C ARG A 152 -11.97 13.47 -9.31
N THR A 153 -13.02 14.14 -9.76
CA THR A 153 -13.79 13.74 -10.95
C THR A 153 -12.90 13.77 -12.19
N TYR A 154 -12.06 14.80 -12.31
CA TYR A 154 -11.07 14.93 -13.37
C TYR A 154 -10.04 13.80 -13.34
N LYS A 155 -9.40 13.55 -12.19
CA LYS A 155 -8.45 12.45 -11.98
C LYS A 155 -9.04 11.09 -12.38
N THR A 156 -10.28 10.84 -11.96
CA THR A 156 -10.99 9.59 -12.30
C THR A 156 -11.26 9.48 -13.80
N ALA A 157 -11.62 10.59 -14.47
CA ALA A 157 -11.79 10.59 -15.92
C ALA A 157 -10.46 10.31 -16.65
N LEU A 158 -9.36 10.92 -16.20
CA LEU A 158 -8.04 10.66 -16.78
C LEU A 158 -7.60 9.19 -16.65
N ALA A 159 -7.92 8.54 -15.53
CA ALA A 159 -7.68 7.11 -15.36
C ALA A 159 -8.52 6.28 -16.34
N ILE A 160 -9.85 6.50 -16.39
CA ILE A 160 -10.75 5.76 -17.29
C ILE A 160 -10.33 5.89 -18.76
N LEU A 161 -9.94 7.09 -19.21
CA LEU A 161 -9.52 7.33 -20.60
C LEU A 161 -8.25 6.56 -21.01
N GLN A 162 -7.49 6.05 -20.04
CA GLN A 162 -6.20 5.41 -20.26
C GLN A 162 -6.22 3.92 -19.90
N GLU A 163 -7.02 3.55 -18.91
CA GLU A 163 -7.09 2.19 -18.37
C GLU A 163 -8.15 1.32 -19.05
N ASP A 164 -9.09 1.94 -19.77
CA ASP A 164 -10.28 1.30 -20.34
C ASP A 164 -10.25 1.24 -21.87
N GLU A 165 -11.19 0.47 -22.44
CA GLU A 165 -11.45 0.49 -23.88
C GLU A 165 -12.36 1.68 -24.22
N VAL A 166 -11.75 2.75 -24.73
CA VAL A 166 -12.44 4.02 -25.03
C VAL A 166 -12.47 4.32 -26.52
N ASP A 167 -13.65 4.65 -27.03
CA ASP A 167 -13.83 5.28 -28.34
C ASP A 167 -13.54 6.79 -28.20
N HIS A 168 -12.33 7.18 -28.60
CA HIS A 168 -11.87 8.56 -28.52
C HIS A 168 -12.61 9.52 -29.47
N GLU A 169 -13.33 9.04 -30.48
CA GLU A 169 -14.16 9.90 -31.36
C GLU A 169 -15.38 10.46 -30.61
N LEU A 170 -15.83 9.75 -29.57
CA LEU A 170 -16.94 10.16 -28.70
C LEU A 170 -16.48 10.98 -27.48
N VAL A 171 -15.16 11.15 -27.29
CA VAL A 171 -14.59 11.96 -26.22
C VAL A 171 -14.53 13.42 -26.65
N ARG A 172 -15.05 14.32 -25.82
CA ARG A 172 -15.03 15.76 -26.10
C ARG A 172 -13.58 16.29 -26.17
N GLU A 173 -13.33 17.18 -27.12
CA GLU A 173 -12.00 17.77 -27.36
C GLU A 173 -11.38 18.41 -26.11
N SER A 174 -12.19 19.06 -25.27
CA SER A 174 -11.70 19.68 -24.02
C SER A 174 -11.14 18.64 -23.03
N VAL A 175 -11.66 17.40 -23.05
CA VAL A 175 -11.19 16.32 -22.19
C VAL A 175 -9.95 15.64 -22.79
N ALA A 176 -9.96 15.38 -24.10
CA ALA A 176 -8.83 14.77 -24.81
C ALA A 176 -7.56 15.64 -24.73
N SER A 177 -7.69 16.94 -24.99
CA SER A 177 -6.59 17.92 -24.86
C SER A 177 -6.07 18.03 -23.42
N SER A 178 -6.94 17.88 -22.43
CA SER A 178 -6.57 17.90 -21.02
C SER A 178 -5.79 16.65 -20.61
N LEU A 179 -6.15 15.46 -21.14
CA LEU A 179 -5.36 14.24 -20.97
C LEU A 179 -3.95 14.39 -21.57
N ALA A 180 -3.83 14.96 -22.77
CA ALA A 180 -2.53 15.21 -23.39
C ALA A 180 -1.67 16.18 -22.55
N SER A 181 -2.29 17.24 -22.03
CA SER A 181 -1.64 18.21 -21.13
C SER A 181 -1.14 17.53 -19.85
N TYR A 182 -1.96 16.67 -19.26
CA TYR A 182 -1.59 15.92 -18.05
C TYR A 182 -0.42 14.95 -18.28
N ARG A 183 -0.46 14.15 -19.37
CA ARG A 183 0.66 13.26 -19.74
C ARG A 183 1.97 14.03 -19.95
N SER A 184 1.89 15.20 -20.59
CA SER A 184 3.04 16.08 -20.79
C SER A 184 3.59 16.61 -19.45
N LEU A 185 2.70 17.00 -18.54
CA LEU A 185 3.08 17.45 -17.20
C LEU A 185 3.81 16.36 -16.41
N LEU A 186 3.30 15.12 -16.40
CA LEU A 186 3.96 13.99 -15.73
C LEU A 186 5.38 13.77 -16.27
N LYS A 187 5.53 13.72 -17.60
CA LYS A 187 6.85 13.59 -18.24
C LYS A 187 7.77 14.76 -17.90
N GLN A 188 7.29 16.00 -17.95
CA GLN A 188 8.09 17.19 -17.61
C GLN A 188 8.56 17.18 -16.15
N ARG A 189 7.70 16.72 -15.24
CA ARG A 189 7.97 16.66 -13.81
C ARG A 189 8.69 15.38 -13.36
N ARG A 190 8.93 14.43 -14.28
CA ARG A 190 9.57 13.13 -14.01
C ARG A 190 8.77 12.32 -12.97
N TYR A 191 7.46 12.26 -13.18
CA TYR A 191 6.57 11.46 -12.34
C TYR A 191 5.86 10.40 -13.16
N PHE A 192 5.67 9.25 -12.54
CA PHE A 192 4.57 8.34 -12.84
C PHE A 192 3.44 8.58 -11.83
N ASP A 193 2.21 8.51 -12.29
CA ASP A 193 1.10 8.01 -11.47
C ASP A 193 0.87 6.51 -11.75
N TYR A 194 0.00 5.86 -10.97
CA TYR A 194 -0.32 4.43 -11.14
C TYR A 194 -0.82 4.07 -12.55
N THR A 195 -1.59 4.94 -13.19
CA THR A 195 -2.10 4.70 -14.55
C THR A 195 -0.98 4.75 -15.59
N SER A 196 -0.17 5.80 -15.56
CA SER A 196 0.89 6.09 -16.54
C SER A 196 1.98 5.04 -16.55
N MET A 197 2.40 4.51 -15.38
CA MET A 197 3.38 3.41 -15.33
C MET A 197 2.85 2.15 -16.04
N MET A 198 1.57 1.83 -15.87
CA MET A 198 0.96 0.66 -16.52
C MET A 198 0.83 0.87 -18.02
N VAL A 199 0.33 2.04 -18.43
CA VAL A 199 0.19 2.39 -19.84
C VAL A 199 1.54 2.33 -20.54
N GLU A 200 2.59 2.94 -19.96
CA GLU A 200 3.92 2.97 -20.57
C GLU A 200 4.53 1.57 -20.64
N ALA A 201 4.48 0.77 -19.57
CA ALA A 201 4.97 -0.61 -19.60
C ALA A 201 4.23 -1.48 -20.64
N VAL A 202 2.89 -1.39 -20.71
CA VAL A 202 2.10 -2.13 -21.70
C VAL A 202 2.39 -1.65 -23.12
N GLU A 203 2.58 -0.35 -23.35
CA GLU A 203 2.98 0.18 -24.66
C GLU A 203 4.34 -0.39 -25.08
N PHE A 204 5.34 -0.43 -24.19
CA PHE A 204 6.65 -1.05 -24.46
C PHE A 204 6.53 -2.54 -24.82
N LEU A 205 5.62 -3.28 -24.19
CA LEU A 205 5.40 -4.70 -24.46
C LEU A 205 4.60 -4.99 -25.74
N THR A 206 3.61 -4.14 -26.06
CA THR A 206 2.59 -4.44 -27.08
C THR A 206 2.79 -3.75 -28.44
N LYS A 207 3.74 -2.81 -28.55
CA LYS A 207 4.01 -2.11 -29.81
C LYS A 207 4.43 -3.10 -30.92
N VAL A 208 3.66 -3.11 -32.00
CA VAL A 208 3.83 -3.91 -33.23
C VAL A 208 4.64 -3.05 -34.26
N GLU A 209 5.53 -3.49 -35.16
CA GLU A 209 5.59 -4.70 -36.00
C GLU A 209 6.98 -5.16 -36.51
N THR A 210 8.10 -4.46 -36.30
CA THR A 210 9.41 -4.99 -36.76
C THR A 210 10.49 -4.85 -35.69
N SER A 211 11.43 -5.79 -35.65
CA SER A 211 12.61 -5.71 -34.77
C SER A 211 13.40 -4.42 -35.02
N ASP A 212 13.28 -3.81 -36.18
CA ASP A 212 14.17 -2.73 -36.61
C ASP A 212 13.70 -1.35 -36.11
N ASP A 213 12.43 -1.22 -35.72
CA ASP A 213 11.83 0.03 -35.24
C ASP A 213 11.88 0.19 -33.70
N LEU A 214 12.32 -0.85 -32.97
CA LEU A 214 12.38 -0.82 -31.52
C LEU A 214 13.64 -0.10 -31.02
N GLY A 215 13.44 0.84 -30.10
CA GLY A 215 14.54 1.42 -29.34
C GLY A 215 15.27 0.36 -28.50
N THR A 216 16.52 0.64 -28.11
CA THR A 216 17.35 -0.30 -27.33
C THR A 216 16.65 -0.75 -26.05
N SER A 217 16.03 0.17 -25.31
CA SER A 217 15.31 -0.11 -24.06
C SER A 217 14.04 -0.94 -24.28
N GLU A 218 13.28 -0.65 -25.34
CA GLU A 218 12.08 -1.43 -25.71
C GLU A 218 12.46 -2.89 -26.00
N ARG A 219 13.54 -3.09 -26.73
CA ARG A 219 14.07 -4.42 -27.06
C ARG A 219 14.51 -5.17 -25.80
N ALA A 220 15.29 -4.54 -24.93
CA ALA A 220 15.79 -5.16 -23.70
C ALA A 220 14.65 -5.64 -22.78
N LEU A 221 13.62 -4.80 -22.59
CA LEU A 221 12.45 -5.13 -21.78
C LEU A 221 11.67 -6.31 -22.38
N ARG A 222 11.41 -6.27 -23.70
CA ARG A 222 10.69 -7.34 -24.40
C ARG A 222 11.45 -8.66 -24.43
N ASP A 223 12.75 -8.60 -24.66
CA ASP A 223 13.63 -9.79 -24.67
C ASP A 223 13.63 -10.44 -23.29
N HIS A 224 13.72 -9.67 -22.21
CA HIS A 224 13.59 -10.19 -20.85
C HIS A 224 12.26 -10.93 -20.66
N VAL A 225 11.13 -10.31 -21.00
CA VAL A 225 9.81 -10.97 -20.85
C VAL A 225 9.71 -12.23 -21.70
N ARG A 226 10.15 -12.18 -22.96
CA ARG A 226 10.08 -13.32 -23.89
C ARG A 226 10.95 -14.49 -23.41
N ASP A 227 12.15 -14.21 -22.93
CA ASP A 227 13.16 -15.25 -22.70
C ASP A 227 13.09 -15.81 -21.27
N GLU A 228 12.62 -15.02 -20.30
CA GLU A 228 12.51 -15.42 -18.89
C GLU A 228 11.11 -15.83 -18.47
N VAL A 229 10.03 -15.16 -18.87
CA VAL A 229 8.70 -15.43 -18.29
C VAL A 229 8.05 -16.67 -18.91
N ARG A 230 7.75 -17.68 -18.07
CA ARG A 230 7.09 -18.92 -18.52
C ARG A 230 5.77 -19.22 -17.83
N TYR A 231 5.54 -18.70 -16.64
CA TYR A 231 4.31 -18.91 -15.87
C TYR A 231 3.78 -17.58 -15.33
N VAL A 232 2.52 -17.30 -15.59
CA VAL A 232 1.80 -16.13 -15.09
C VAL A 232 0.60 -16.61 -14.28
N ILE A 233 0.57 -16.21 -13.00
CA ILE A 233 -0.51 -16.50 -12.07
C ILE A 233 -1.18 -15.19 -11.70
N VAL A 234 -2.51 -15.12 -11.78
CA VAL A 234 -3.27 -13.92 -11.42
C VAL A 234 -4.33 -14.26 -10.38
N ASP A 235 -4.16 -13.78 -9.16
CA ASP A 235 -5.18 -13.84 -8.10
C ASP A 235 -6.15 -12.65 -8.19
N GLU A 236 -7.36 -12.87 -7.67
CA GLU A 236 -8.49 -11.93 -7.73
C GLU A 236 -8.76 -11.39 -9.15
N TYR A 237 -8.67 -12.28 -10.16
CA TYR A 237 -8.78 -11.92 -11.58
C TYR A 237 -10.10 -11.23 -11.94
N GLN A 238 -11.15 -11.37 -11.13
CA GLN A 238 -12.41 -10.66 -11.30
C GLN A 238 -12.33 -9.14 -11.06
N ASP A 239 -11.25 -8.65 -10.43
CA ASP A 239 -11.01 -7.23 -10.19
C ASP A 239 -10.10 -6.57 -11.24
N VAL A 240 -9.62 -7.35 -12.22
CA VAL A 240 -8.76 -6.87 -13.32
C VAL A 240 -9.53 -5.90 -14.23
N ASN A 241 -8.90 -4.76 -14.54
CA ASN A 241 -9.40 -3.78 -15.51
C ASN A 241 -8.80 -4.02 -16.93
N PRO A 242 -9.25 -3.31 -17.99
CA PRO A 242 -8.77 -3.59 -19.35
C PRO A 242 -7.27 -3.38 -19.59
N ILE A 243 -6.62 -2.37 -18.99
CA ILE A 243 -5.15 -2.19 -19.15
C ILE A 243 -4.36 -3.30 -18.44
N GLN A 244 -4.83 -3.76 -17.29
CA GLN A 244 -4.27 -4.91 -16.58
C GLN A 244 -4.45 -6.20 -17.40
N GLU A 245 -5.61 -6.37 -18.04
CA GLU A 245 -5.83 -7.49 -18.96
C GLU A 245 -4.90 -7.42 -20.17
N ARG A 246 -4.63 -6.23 -20.71
CA ARG A 246 -3.64 -6.04 -21.78
C ARG A 246 -2.23 -6.41 -21.33
N LEU A 247 -1.85 -6.11 -20.08
CA LEU A 247 -0.58 -6.57 -19.50
C LEU A 247 -0.52 -8.10 -19.46
N VAL A 248 -1.55 -8.76 -18.93
CA VAL A 248 -1.62 -10.23 -18.88
C VAL A 248 -1.53 -10.83 -20.29
N ALA A 249 -2.30 -10.29 -21.24
CA ALA A 249 -2.25 -10.71 -22.63
C ALA A 249 -0.86 -10.54 -23.27
N ALA A 250 -0.15 -9.45 -22.95
CA ALA A 250 1.21 -9.20 -23.45
C ALA A 250 2.24 -10.20 -22.90
N LEU A 251 2.12 -10.60 -21.64
CA LEU A 251 2.98 -11.64 -21.04
C LEU A 251 2.71 -13.01 -21.67
N VAL A 252 1.44 -13.35 -21.89
CA VAL A 252 1.02 -14.64 -22.47
C VAL A 252 1.33 -14.72 -23.97
N HIS A 253 1.39 -13.59 -24.67
CA HIS A 253 1.71 -13.53 -26.11
C HIS A 253 3.03 -14.23 -26.46
N PHE A 254 4.01 -14.19 -25.56
CA PHE A 254 5.33 -14.84 -25.75
C PHE A 254 5.36 -16.32 -25.34
N GLY A 255 4.22 -16.91 -24.96
CA GLY A 255 4.10 -18.35 -24.68
C GLY A 255 4.05 -18.70 -23.19
N ALA A 256 3.90 -17.73 -22.28
CA ALA A 256 3.74 -18.01 -20.86
C ALA A 256 2.43 -18.75 -20.57
N ASN A 257 2.51 -19.81 -19.75
CA ASN A 257 1.34 -20.53 -19.23
C ASN A 257 0.56 -19.63 -18.26
N LEU A 258 -0.76 -19.56 -18.41
CA LEU A 258 -1.62 -18.68 -17.63
C LEU A 258 -2.52 -19.48 -16.66
N CYS A 259 -2.49 -19.09 -15.39
CA CYS A 259 -3.44 -19.53 -14.37
C CYS A 259 -4.13 -18.34 -13.73
N VAL A 260 -5.45 -18.22 -13.89
CA VAL A 260 -6.25 -17.18 -13.23
C VAL A 260 -7.11 -17.80 -12.13
N VAL A 261 -7.22 -17.10 -11.00
CA VAL A 261 -8.13 -17.48 -9.92
C VAL A 261 -8.97 -16.28 -9.49
N GLY A 262 -10.25 -16.52 -9.21
CA GLY A 262 -11.12 -15.46 -8.75
C GLY A 262 -12.48 -15.94 -8.25
N ASP A 263 -13.19 -15.00 -7.63
CA ASP A 263 -14.58 -15.15 -7.20
C ASP A 263 -15.39 -13.97 -7.76
N ASP A 264 -16.10 -14.18 -8.87
CA ASP A 264 -16.95 -13.20 -9.54
C ASP A 264 -18.11 -12.65 -8.68
N ASP A 265 -18.48 -13.36 -7.60
CA ASP A 265 -19.44 -12.87 -6.62
C ASP A 265 -18.82 -11.77 -5.73
N GLN A 266 -17.49 -11.56 -5.80
CA GLN A 266 -16.74 -10.55 -5.04
C GLN A 266 -16.26 -9.35 -5.86
N THR A 267 -16.67 -9.18 -7.12
CA THR A 267 -16.29 -7.97 -7.88
C THR A 267 -16.99 -6.73 -7.30
N ILE A 268 -16.22 -5.85 -6.67
CA ILE A 268 -16.74 -4.66 -5.96
C ILE A 268 -15.97 -3.36 -6.27
N TYR A 269 -15.03 -3.40 -7.23
CA TYR A 269 -14.19 -2.26 -7.64
C TYR A 269 -14.54 -1.74 -9.05
N GLN A 270 -15.79 -1.91 -9.50
CA GLN A 270 -16.28 -1.44 -10.81
C GLN A 270 -16.03 0.07 -11.01
N TRP A 271 -16.10 0.87 -9.95
CA TRP A 271 -15.82 2.31 -9.99
C TRP A 271 -14.33 2.65 -10.22
N ARG A 272 -13.43 1.68 -10.03
CA ARG A 272 -12.01 1.70 -10.42
C ARG A 272 -11.75 1.00 -11.77
N GLY A 273 -12.80 0.58 -12.47
CA GLY A 273 -12.70 -0.01 -13.80
C GLY A 273 -12.60 -1.53 -13.87
N SER A 274 -12.69 -2.25 -12.74
CA SER A 274 -12.78 -3.72 -12.74
C SER A 274 -13.91 -4.21 -13.64
N GLU A 275 -13.62 -5.19 -14.49
CA GLU A 275 -14.57 -5.76 -15.46
C GLU A 275 -14.80 -7.24 -15.15
N VAL A 276 -15.93 -7.55 -14.50
CA VAL A 276 -16.30 -8.93 -14.13
C VAL A 276 -16.40 -9.85 -15.36
N ASN A 277 -16.70 -9.30 -16.54
CA ASN A 277 -16.72 -10.09 -17.76
C ASN A 277 -15.35 -10.69 -18.10
N ASN A 278 -14.23 -10.14 -17.60
CA ASN A 278 -12.91 -10.72 -17.80
C ASN A 278 -12.85 -12.16 -17.27
N ILE A 279 -13.35 -12.41 -16.06
CA ILE A 279 -13.39 -13.77 -15.51
C ILE A 279 -14.53 -14.60 -16.12
N ILE A 280 -15.71 -14.01 -16.36
CA ILE A 280 -16.86 -14.77 -16.89
C ILE A 280 -16.56 -15.30 -18.31
N SER A 281 -16.05 -14.45 -19.19
CA SER A 281 -15.75 -14.77 -20.60
C SER A 281 -14.37 -15.38 -20.82
N PHE A 282 -13.60 -15.65 -19.76
CA PHE A 282 -12.20 -16.08 -19.88
C PHE A 282 -12.00 -17.26 -20.85
N ALA A 283 -12.78 -18.33 -20.72
CA ALA A 283 -12.66 -19.50 -21.60
C ALA A 283 -13.14 -19.26 -23.04
N ASP A 284 -13.84 -18.14 -23.31
CA ASP A 284 -14.21 -17.75 -24.67
C ASP A 284 -13.06 -16.98 -25.36
N ARG A 285 -12.15 -16.40 -24.57
CA ARG A 285 -11.04 -15.56 -25.04
C ARG A 285 -9.71 -16.31 -25.16
N HIS A 286 -9.54 -17.41 -24.42
CA HIS A 286 -8.32 -18.21 -24.42
C HIS A 286 -8.57 -19.61 -25.00
N PHE A 287 -7.56 -20.17 -25.66
CA PHE A 287 -7.63 -21.50 -26.26
C PHE A 287 -7.38 -22.60 -25.21
N ASP A 288 -8.13 -23.71 -25.29
CA ASP A 288 -7.97 -24.93 -24.48
C ASP A 288 -7.94 -24.68 -22.95
N VAL A 289 -8.86 -23.84 -22.46
CA VAL A 289 -8.96 -23.52 -21.04
C VAL A 289 -9.56 -24.68 -20.25
N ARG A 290 -8.83 -25.15 -19.24
CA ARG A 290 -9.38 -26.04 -18.22
C ARG A 290 -10.01 -25.21 -17.10
N ARG A 291 -11.27 -25.53 -16.77
CA ARG A 291 -11.99 -24.92 -15.64
C ARG A 291 -12.02 -25.87 -14.45
N ILE A 292 -11.64 -25.38 -13.27
CA ILE A 292 -11.73 -26.13 -12.00
C ILE A 292 -12.46 -25.29 -10.97
N GLU A 293 -13.47 -25.89 -10.33
CA GLU A 293 -14.27 -25.26 -9.28
C GLU A 293 -13.70 -25.61 -7.89
N LEU A 294 -13.41 -24.58 -7.09
CA LEU A 294 -13.01 -24.66 -5.68
C LEU A 294 -14.20 -24.22 -4.80
N GLY A 295 -15.14 -25.14 -4.58
CA GLY A 295 -16.44 -24.85 -3.95
C GLY A 295 -16.50 -25.09 -2.44
N GLU A 296 -15.51 -25.75 -1.85
CA GLU A 296 -15.47 -26.01 -0.40
C GLU A 296 -14.97 -24.78 0.39
N ASN A 297 -15.75 -24.29 1.35
CA ASN A 297 -15.39 -23.19 2.24
C ASN A 297 -14.83 -23.72 3.57
N PHE A 298 -13.56 -23.40 3.87
CA PHE A 298 -12.86 -23.83 5.09
C PHE A 298 -12.85 -22.77 6.20
N ARG A 299 -13.54 -21.64 5.99
CA ARG A 299 -13.47 -20.45 6.84
C ARG A 299 -14.64 -20.33 7.80
N SER A 300 -15.86 -20.53 7.29
CA SER A 300 -17.08 -20.04 7.91
C SER A 300 -18.02 -21.18 8.30
N THR A 301 -18.87 -20.96 9.30
CA THR A 301 -19.92 -21.90 9.71
C THR A 301 -20.93 -22.13 8.58
N LYS A 302 -21.68 -23.23 8.68
CA LYS A 302 -22.68 -23.60 7.67
C LYS A 302 -23.73 -22.51 7.44
N GLY A 303 -24.18 -21.84 8.51
CA GLY A 303 -25.15 -20.75 8.39
C GLY A 303 -24.64 -19.57 7.56
N VAL A 304 -23.38 -19.14 7.77
CA VAL A 304 -22.76 -18.06 7.00
C VAL A 304 -22.58 -18.47 5.53
N VAL A 305 -22.14 -19.71 5.28
CA VAL A 305 -21.97 -20.26 3.92
C VAL A 305 -23.30 -20.29 3.15
N GLU A 306 -24.36 -20.80 3.76
CA GLU A 306 -25.68 -20.87 3.13
C GLU A 306 -26.30 -19.49 2.90
N LEU A 307 -26.15 -18.55 3.85
CA LEU A 307 -26.59 -17.17 3.65
C LEU A 307 -25.81 -16.51 2.50
N GLY A 308 -24.48 -16.64 2.47
CA GLY A 308 -23.64 -16.14 1.39
C GLY A 308 -24.06 -16.69 0.02
N ARG A 309 -24.23 -18.02 -0.08
CA ARG A 309 -24.70 -18.69 -1.29
C ARG A 309 -26.04 -18.13 -1.79
N THR A 310 -27.04 -18.02 -0.91
CA THR A 310 -28.37 -17.51 -1.28
C THR A 310 -28.37 -16.02 -1.61
N VAL A 311 -27.43 -15.22 -1.09
CA VAL A 311 -27.21 -13.83 -1.51
C VAL A 311 -26.64 -13.79 -2.93
N ALA A 312 -25.60 -14.58 -3.23
CA ALA A 312 -24.99 -14.65 -4.56
C ALA A 312 -25.99 -15.13 -5.63
N GLU A 313 -26.89 -16.06 -5.28
CA GLU A 313 -27.96 -16.55 -6.16
C GLU A 313 -29.03 -15.51 -6.51
N ARG A 314 -29.00 -14.31 -5.90
CA ARG A 314 -29.85 -13.19 -6.31
C ARG A 314 -29.32 -12.46 -7.54
N LEU A 315 -28.05 -12.68 -7.91
CA LEU A 315 -27.45 -12.13 -9.12
C LEU A 315 -28.01 -12.86 -10.35
N ASP A 316 -28.07 -12.17 -11.48
CA ASP A 316 -28.48 -12.79 -12.74
C ASP A 316 -27.45 -13.84 -13.18
N SER A 317 -27.91 -14.96 -13.74
CA SER A 317 -27.04 -16.04 -14.21
C SER A 317 -26.08 -15.63 -15.34
N SER A 318 -26.38 -14.55 -16.07
CA SER A 318 -25.49 -13.98 -17.08
C SER A 318 -24.38 -13.12 -16.49
N GLU A 319 -24.53 -12.68 -15.23
CA GLU A 319 -23.55 -11.84 -14.51
C GLU A 319 -22.71 -12.67 -13.53
N ARG A 320 -22.83 -14.01 -13.54
CA ARG A 320 -22.21 -14.90 -12.57
C ARG A 320 -21.83 -16.25 -13.15
N LEU A 321 -20.69 -16.79 -12.74
CA LEU A 321 -20.30 -18.17 -12.98
C LEU A 321 -21.04 -19.12 -12.03
N GLN A 322 -21.68 -20.14 -12.60
CA GLN A 322 -22.31 -21.19 -11.79
C GLN A 322 -21.24 -21.98 -11.05
N LYS A 323 -21.33 -21.99 -9.71
CA LYS A 323 -20.39 -22.67 -8.83
C LYS A 323 -21.07 -23.08 -7.53
N ARG A 324 -20.59 -24.16 -6.91
CA ARG A 324 -21.04 -24.60 -5.59
C ARG A 324 -20.32 -23.82 -4.50
N MET A 325 -21.01 -23.69 -3.37
CA MET A 325 -20.45 -23.13 -2.15
C MET A 325 -20.92 -24.02 -0.99
N VAL A 326 -20.04 -24.88 -0.50
CA VAL A 326 -20.35 -25.90 0.53
C VAL A 326 -19.44 -25.72 1.73
N GLN A 327 -19.98 -25.96 2.93
CA GLN A 327 -19.21 -25.82 4.16
C GLN A 327 -18.25 -27.01 4.34
N ALA A 328 -17.00 -26.72 4.65
CA ALA A 328 -15.92 -27.66 4.98
C ALA A 328 -15.04 -27.17 6.15
N SER A 329 -15.46 -26.10 6.84
CA SER A 329 -14.76 -25.54 8.00
C SER A 329 -14.89 -26.44 9.23
N HIS A 330 -14.01 -26.24 10.22
CA HIS A 330 -14.13 -26.88 11.52
C HIS A 330 -15.09 -26.15 12.48
N GLN A 331 -15.69 -25.04 12.04
CA GLN A 331 -16.58 -24.23 12.87
C GLN A 331 -18.01 -24.79 12.81
N GLU A 332 -18.59 -25.03 13.98
CA GLU A 332 -19.98 -25.44 14.11
C GLU A 332 -20.91 -24.23 14.31
N TRP A 333 -22.06 -24.29 13.65
CA TRP A 333 -23.13 -23.30 13.78
C TRP A 333 -24.04 -23.66 14.96
N GLU A 334 -24.38 -22.66 15.76
CA GLU A 334 -25.34 -22.72 16.84
C GLU A 334 -26.44 -21.67 16.68
N ARG A 335 -27.61 -21.94 17.26
CA ARG A 335 -28.70 -20.95 17.29
C ARG A 335 -28.26 -19.76 18.14
N GLY A 336 -28.43 -18.55 17.60
CA GLY A 336 -27.94 -17.31 18.23
C GLY A 336 -26.63 -16.78 17.64
N ASP A 337 -25.89 -17.59 16.87
CA ASP A 337 -24.67 -17.14 16.17
C ASP A 337 -24.98 -16.08 15.11
N MET A 338 -26.14 -16.19 14.48
CA MET A 338 -26.56 -15.30 13.41
C MET A 338 -27.92 -14.67 13.73
N LEU A 339 -27.96 -13.34 13.77
CA LEU A 339 -29.17 -12.58 14.10
C LEU A 339 -29.52 -11.56 13.02
N ALA A 340 -30.81 -11.33 12.82
CA ALA A 340 -31.37 -10.21 12.06
C ALA A 340 -32.35 -9.43 12.93
N LEU A 341 -31.90 -8.31 13.50
CA LEU A 341 -32.64 -7.55 14.52
C LEU A 341 -33.12 -6.19 14.00
N GLN A 342 -34.29 -5.78 14.47
CA GLN A 342 -34.85 -4.46 14.23
C GLN A 342 -34.83 -3.65 15.52
N PHE A 343 -34.44 -2.38 15.41
CA PHE A 343 -34.40 -1.40 16.50
C PHE A 343 -35.33 -0.21 16.23
N ALA A 344 -35.69 0.54 17.26
CA ALA A 344 -36.53 1.72 17.15
C ALA A 344 -35.79 2.90 16.50
N ASP A 345 -34.49 3.04 16.78
CA ASP A 345 -33.62 4.06 16.22
C ASP A 345 -32.14 3.61 16.19
N ALA A 346 -31.28 4.46 15.64
CA ALA A 346 -29.86 4.17 15.47
C ALA A 346 -29.07 4.20 16.80
N GLY A 347 -29.60 4.85 17.84
CA GLY A 347 -29.02 4.84 19.18
C GLY A 347 -29.21 3.49 19.86
N GLU A 348 -30.44 2.96 19.84
CA GLU A 348 -30.74 1.61 20.36
C GLU A 348 -29.97 0.52 19.60
N GLU A 349 -29.83 0.66 18.27
CA GLU A 349 -28.99 -0.24 17.46
C GLU A 349 -27.52 -0.20 17.92
N ALA A 350 -26.97 1.00 18.15
CA ALA A 350 -25.59 1.17 18.63
C ALA A 350 -25.39 0.59 20.05
N GLU A 351 -26.33 0.82 20.96
CA GLU A 351 -26.31 0.28 22.33
C GLU A 351 -26.28 -1.25 22.32
N TRP A 352 -27.11 -1.88 21.48
CA TRP A 352 -27.13 -3.34 21.36
C TRP A 352 -25.83 -3.88 20.74
N ILE A 353 -25.31 -3.24 19.69
CA ILE A 353 -24.03 -3.65 19.08
C ILE A 353 -22.90 -3.59 20.11
N ALA A 354 -22.78 -2.47 20.84
CA ALA A 354 -21.76 -2.31 21.86
C ALA A 354 -21.90 -3.36 22.98
N GLN A 355 -23.13 -3.61 23.44
CA GLN A 355 -23.40 -4.67 24.42
C GLN A 355 -22.99 -6.05 23.91
N ARG A 356 -23.36 -6.39 22.67
CA ARG A 356 -23.01 -7.69 22.09
C ARG A 356 -21.50 -7.87 21.93
N ILE A 357 -20.78 -6.80 21.59
CA ILE A 357 -19.31 -6.84 21.52
C ILE A 357 -18.70 -7.12 22.90
N GLU A 358 -19.25 -6.55 23.97
CA GLU A 358 -18.86 -6.88 25.35
C GLU A 358 -19.20 -8.34 25.71
N ASP A 359 -20.39 -8.81 25.35
CA ASP A 359 -20.85 -10.17 25.64
C ASP A 359 -19.98 -11.24 24.96
N LEU A 360 -19.40 -10.92 23.80
CA LEU A 360 -18.48 -11.78 23.06
C LEU A 360 -17.09 -11.91 23.72
N GLN A 361 -16.71 -10.99 24.61
CA GLN A 361 -15.40 -11.06 25.27
C GLN A 361 -15.24 -12.38 26.02
N GLY A 362 -14.14 -13.07 25.73
CA GLY A 362 -13.82 -14.35 26.35
C GLY A 362 -14.62 -15.55 25.85
N VAL A 363 -15.51 -15.40 24.86
CA VAL A 363 -16.17 -16.56 24.22
C VAL A 363 -15.10 -17.49 23.64
N PRO A 364 -15.14 -18.81 23.92
CA PRO A 364 -14.19 -19.76 23.34
C PRO A 364 -14.28 -19.80 21.81
N PHE A 365 -13.15 -19.63 21.14
CA PHE A 365 -13.04 -19.70 19.68
C PHE A 365 -11.78 -20.45 19.26
N THR A 366 -11.91 -21.34 18.27
CA THR A 366 -10.81 -22.16 17.76
C THR A 366 -10.38 -21.64 16.39
N ASP A 367 -9.23 -20.98 16.26
CA ASP A 367 -8.83 -20.36 14.98
C ASP A 367 -8.45 -21.37 13.88
N LYS A 368 -7.85 -22.51 14.25
CA LYS A 368 -7.34 -23.52 13.31
C LYS A 368 -7.76 -24.93 13.74
N PRO A 369 -8.01 -25.86 12.79
CA PRO A 369 -8.27 -27.25 13.12
C PRO A 369 -7.17 -27.84 14.03
N GLY A 370 -7.57 -28.40 15.17
CA GLY A 370 -6.65 -29.01 16.15
C GLY A 370 -5.92 -28.04 17.09
N ALA A 371 -6.13 -26.72 16.97
CA ALA A 371 -5.62 -25.75 17.94
C ALA A 371 -6.48 -25.72 19.22
N ALA A 372 -5.89 -25.29 20.35
CA ALA A 372 -6.64 -25.02 21.56
C ALA A 372 -7.52 -23.76 21.38
N PRO A 373 -8.72 -23.71 21.99
CA PRO A 373 -9.55 -22.52 21.94
C PRO A 373 -8.94 -21.37 22.75
N ARG A 374 -9.10 -20.13 22.27
CA ARG A 374 -8.81 -18.90 23.00
C ARG A 374 -10.10 -18.12 23.28
N GLY A 375 -10.06 -17.21 24.25
CA GLY A 375 -11.16 -16.27 24.45
C GLY A 375 -11.11 -15.15 23.40
N LEU A 376 -12.23 -14.86 22.74
CA LEU A 376 -12.33 -13.72 21.84
C LEU A 376 -11.98 -12.40 22.54
N SER A 377 -11.33 -11.48 21.83
CA SER A 377 -10.99 -10.13 22.28
C SER A 377 -11.60 -9.05 21.36
N TRP A 378 -11.31 -7.77 21.61
CA TRP A 378 -11.89 -6.65 20.85
C TRP A 378 -11.58 -6.71 19.35
N SER A 379 -10.35 -7.10 19.00
CA SER A 379 -9.88 -7.22 17.62
C SER A 379 -10.55 -8.33 16.80
N ASP A 380 -11.30 -9.24 17.45
CA ASP A 380 -12.10 -10.27 16.77
C ASP A 380 -13.46 -9.78 16.27
N CYS A 381 -13.83 -8.55 16.60
CA CYS A 381 -15.09 -7.93 16.23
C CYS A 381 -14.87 -6.86 15.14
N ALA A 382 -15.68 -6.93 14.07
CA ALA A 382 -15.74 -5.89 13.06
C ALA A 382 -17.16 -5.39 12.79
N VAL A 383 -17.32 -4.07 12.69
CA VAL A 383 -18.57 -3.43 12.28
C VAL A 383 -18.39 -2.83 10.89
N LEU A 384 -19.11 -3.40 9.92
CA LEU A 384 -18.96 -3.07 8.51
C LEU A 384 -20.13 -2.25 7.99
N TYR A 385 -19.83 -1.00 7.61
CA TYR A 385 -20.80 -0.08 7.04
C TYR A 385 -20.69 -0.01 5.51
N ARG A 386 -21.77 0.39 4.84
CA ARG A 386 -21.69 0.82 3.43
C ARG A 386 -20.90 2.12 3.28
N SER A 387 -21.03 3.02 4.26
CA SER A 387 -20.27 4.26 4.42
C SER A 387 -20.02 4.50 5.91
N VAL A 388 -18.77 4.79 6.28
CA VAL A 388 -18.40 5.09 7.68
C VAL A 388 -19.04 6.37 8.23
N LYS A 389 -19.66 7.20 7.37
CA LYS A 389 -20.46 8.37 7.78
C LYS A 389 -21.69 7.99 8.61
N ASP A 390 -22.14 6.74 8.51
CA ASP A 390 -23.26 6.23 9.28
C ASP A 390 -22.82 5.65 10.65
N ALA A 391 -21.52 5.68 11.00
CA ALA A 391 -20.98 5.09 12.23
C ALA A 391 -21.07 5.97 13.48
N ASP A 392 -21.51 7.24 13.37
CA ASP A 392 -21.55 8.20 14.47
C ASP A 392 -22.24 7.69 15.75
N PRO A 393 -23.44 7.09 15.68
CA PRO A 393 -24.12 6.60 16.88
C PRO A 393 -23.29 5.52 17.61
N LEU A 394 -22.69 4.61 16.86
CA LEU A 394 -21.84 3.56 17.42
C LEU A 394 -20.56 4.13 18.01
N VAL A 395 -19.88 5.05 17.32
CA VAL A 395 -18.66 5.69 17.82
C VAL A 395 -18.93 6.42 19.15
N ALA A 396 -20.05 7.14 19.25
CA ALA A 396 -20.44 7.80 20.49
C ALA A 396 -20.66 6.78 21.62
N GLU A 397 -21.30 5.66 21.32
CA GLU A 397 -21.58 4.60 22.29
C GLU A 397 -20.33 3.85 22.76
N LEU A 398 -19.42 3.48 21.84
CA LEU A 398 -18.15 2.84 22.18
C LEU A 398 -17.29 3.76 23.06
N LYS A 399 -17.26 5.07 22.76
CA LYS A 399 -16.61 6.08 23.63
C LYS A 399 -17.25 6.12 25.01
N ARG A 400 -18.59 6.14 25.08
CA ARG A 400 -19.34 6.17 26.36
C ARG A 400 -19.02 4.96 27.24
N ARG A 401 -18.77 3.79 26.63
CA ARG A 401 -18.43 2.53 27.33
C ARG A 401 -16.93 2.28 27.51
N ASN A 402 -16.06 3.16 27.01
CA ASN A 402 -14.60 2.96 26.97
C ASN A 402 -14.17 1.68 26.22
N ILE A 403 -14.91 1.30 25.17
CA ILE A 403 -14.53 0.17 24.30
C ILE A 403 -13.51 0.68 23.28
N PRO A 404 -12.29 0.09 23.19
CA PRO A 404 -11.30 0.50 22.19
C PRO A 404 -11.79 0.19 20.78
N PHE A 405 -11.68 1.16 19.88
CA PHE A 405 -12.03 0.96 18.47
C PHE A 405 -11.06 1.70 17.55
N ILE A 406 -10.92 1.18 16.33
CA ILE A 406 -10.22 1.83 15.23
C ILE A 406 -11.19 1.98 14.06
N ILE A 407 -11.21 3.16 13.44
CA ILE A 407 -11.93 3.38 12.19
C ILE A 407 -10.91 3.22 11.07
N LYS A 408 -11.06 2.18 10.23
CA LYS A 408 -10.10 1.86 9.18
C LYS A 408 -10.14 2.86 8.02
N GLY A 409 -8.95 3.32 7.65
CA GLY A 409 -8.66 4.45 6.76
C GLY A 409 -8.74 5.79 7.49
N LEU A 410 -7.97 6.77 7.05
CA LEU A 410 -7.93 8.14 7.61
C LEU A 410 -9.26 8.91 7.43
N ALA A 411 -10.35 8.18 7.19
CA ALA A 411 -11.69 8.70 7.25
C ALA A 411 -11.91 9.28 8.63
N ARG A 412 -11.99 10.61 8.67
CA ARG A 412 -12.14 11.42 9.87
C ARG A 412 -10.86 11.69 10.67
N LEU A 413 -9.67 11.53 10.08
CA LEU A 413 -8.42 12.04 10.67
C LEU A 413 -8.60 13.51 11.09
N PHE A 414 -9.17 14.33 10.21
CA PHE A 414 -9.41 15.76 10.43
C PHE A 414 -10.57 16.08 11.41
N ASP A 415 -11.31 15.07 11.89
CA ASP A 415 -12.31 15.25 12.95
C ASP A 415 -11.70 15.07 14.35
N ALA A 416 -10.51 14.46 14.46
CA ALA A 416 -9.82 14.31 15.74
C ALA A 416 -9.40 15.67 16.29
N ALA A 417 -9.62 15.89 17.58
CA ALA A 417 -9.32 17.17 18.24
C ALA A 417 -7.82 17.50 18.12
N GLU A 418 -6.96 16.49 18.24
CA GLU A 418 -5.52 16.59 18.11
C GLU A 418 -5.09 17.09 16.72
N ILE A 419 -5.76 16.62 15.66
CA ILE A 419 -5.48 17.02 14.28
C ILE A 419 -6.01 18.43 13.99
N GLN A 420 -7.18 18.77 14.53
CA GLN A 420 -7.73 20.13 14.43
C GLN A 420 -6.82 21.15 15.13
N ALA A 421 -6.27 20.79 16.29
CA ALA A 421 -5.28 21.58 17.01
C ALA A 421 -3.99 21.78 16.17
N CYS A 422 -3.48 20.72 15.53
CA CYS A 422 -2.32 20.82 14.63
C CYS A 422 -2.60 21.70 13.39
N ALA A 423 -3.76 21.55 12.75
CA ALA A 423 -4.16 22.38 11.61
C ALA A 423 -4.31 23.87 12.02
N ALA A 424 -4.74 24.14 13.25
CA ALA A 424 -4.88 25.48 13.77
C ALA A 424 -3.55 26.22 13.93
N LEU A 425 -2.40 25.52 14.08
CA LEU A 425 -1.07 26.15 14.10
C LEU A 425 -0.86 27.01 12.86
N PHE A 426 -1.10 26.42 11.68
CA PHE A 426 -0.88 27.07 10.39
C PHE A 426 -1.97 28.09 10.05
N ARG A 427 -3.23 27.82 10.42
CA ARG A 427 -4.32 28.81 10.30
C ARG A 427 -4.03 30.04 11.14
N SER A 428 -3.50 29.87 12.34
CA SER A 428 -3.14 30.99 13.20
C SER A 428 -1.97 31.80 12.64
N MET A 429 -0.95 31.12 12.10
CA MET A 429 0.17 31.77 11.42
C MET A 429 -0.28 32.61 10.21
N MET A 430 -1.34 32.19 9.51
CA MET A 430 -1.94 32.92 8.39
C MET A 430 -3.02 33.95 8.82
N GLY A 431 -3.29 34.08 10.11
CA GLY A 431 -4.30 35.01 10.64
C GLY A 431 -5.76 34.58 10.47
N GLU A 432 -6.03 33.32 10.08
CA GLU A 432 -7.38 32.74 9.99
C GLU A 432 -7.94 32.29 11.35
N THR A 433 -7.07 32.05 12.33
CA THR A 433 -7.43 31.61 13.69
C THR A 433 -6.72 32.48 14.74
N SER A 434 -7.44 32.91 15.78
CA SER A 434 -6.82 33.71 16.84
C SER A 434 -5.90 32.87 17.74
N LYS A 435 -4.86 33.49 18.34
CA LYS A 435 -3.97 32.79 19.30
C LYS A 435 -4.74 32.19 20.50
N ALA A 436 -5.86 32.83 20.91
CA ALA A 436 -6.71 32.32 21.98
C ALA A 436 -7.52 31.08 21.57
N GLU A 437 -8.02 31.05 20.34
CA GLU A 437 -8.72 29.90 19.78
C GLU A 437 -7.77 28.72 19.53
N LEU A 438 -6.56 29.01 19.03
CA LEU A 438 -5.48 28.01 18.94
C LEU A 438 -5.26 27.36 20.30
N ARG A 439 -5.13 28.17 21.36
CA ARG A 439 -4.97 27.67 22.73
C ARG A 439 -6.14 26.80 23.19
N ALA A 440 -7.37 27.22 22.96
CA ALA A 440 -8.55 26.46 23.34
C ALA A 440 -8.64 25.10 22.64
N LEU A 441 -8.24 25.00 21.37
CA LEU A 441 -8.23 23.72 20.63
C LEU A 441 -7.20 22.75 21.19
N TRP A 442 -6.00 23.22 21.51
CA TRP A 442 -4.93 22.41 22.09
C TRP A 442 -5.24 21.97 23.53
N GLU A 443 -5.82 22.85 24.36
CA GLU A 443 -6.30 22.51 25.70
C GLU A 443 -7.47 21.52 25.63
N GLY A 444 -8.42 21.70 24.70
CA GLY A 444 -9.55 20.79 24.50
C GLY A 444 -9.16 19.41 23.96
N ALA A 445 -8.03 19.30 23.27
CA ALA A 445 -7.44 18.04 22.82
C ALA A 445 -6.60 17.34 23.91
N ASP A 446 -6.39 17.99 25.07
CA ASP A 446 -5.59 17.48 26.18
C ASP A 446 -4.19 17.03 25.74
N LEU A 447 -3.50 17.93 25.02
CA LEU A 447 -2.14 17.71 24.48
C LEU A 447 -1.04 18.36 25.33
N VAL A 448 -1.33 19.49 25.96
CA VAL A 448 -0.31 20.31 26.64
C VAL A 448 -0.33 20.03 28.15
N SER A 449 0.77 19.49 28.67
CA SER A 449 0.93 19.19 30.10
C SER A 449 1.44 20.40 30.92
N ASP A 450 2.19 21.33 30.30
CA ASP A 450 2.70 22.55 30.94
C ASP A 450 2.22 23.83 30.21
N PRO A 451 1.29 24.60 30.81
CA PRO A 451 0.83 25.86 30.24
C PRO A 451 1.92 26.93 30.02
N ALA A 452 3.08 26.85 30.69
CA ALA A 452 4.16 27.82 30.54
C ALA A 452 4.83 27.77 29.16
N ARG A 453 4.75 26.62 28.47
CA ARG A 453 5.36 26.41 27.13
C ARG A 453 4.61 27.10 25.98
N TRP A 454 3.44 27.68 26.25
CA TRP A 454 2.67 28.42 25.23
C TRP A 454 3.43 29.60 24.65
N ASP A 455 4.20 30.34 25.46
CA ASP A 455 4.96 31.49 24.99
C ASP A 455 6.08 31.08 24.03
N ASP A 456 6.65 29.88 24.22
CA ASP A 456 7.66 29.33 23.33
C ASP A 456 7.05 28.90 21.99
N LEU A 457 5.89 28.23 22.01
CA LEU A 457 5.15 27.90 20.79
C LEU A 457 4.79 29.15 19.99
N LEU A 458 4.26 30.18 20.65
CA LEU A 458 3.87 31.43 19.97
C LEU A 458 5.08 32.11 19.32
N ARG A 459 6.26 32.05 19.96
CA ARG A 459 7.51 32.57 19.39
C ARG A 459 7.91 31.80 18.13
N VAL A 460 7.83 30.46 18.16
CA VAL A 460 8.10 29.60 16.98
C VAL A 460 7.17 29.96 15.82
N LEU A 461 5.87 30.16 16.09
CA LEU A 461 4.90 30.55 15.06
C LEU A 461 5.13 31.96 14.51
N ASP A 462 5.44 32.94 15.38
CA ASP A 462 5.73 34.31 14.96
C ASP A 462 7.01 34.37 14.11
N GLU A 463 8.05 33.60 14.45
CA GLU A 463 9.25 33.46 13.64
C GLU A 463 9.01 32.73 12.31
N GLY A 464 8.12 31.74 12.30
CA GLY A 464 7.72 31.01 11.09
C GLY A 464 6.89 31.87 10.12
N ALA A 465 6.17 32.87 10.64
CA ALA A 465 5.37 33.82 9.87
C ALA A 465 6.19 34.95 9.22
N ASP A 466 7.47 35.09 9.56
CA ASP A 466 8.37 36.09 8.97
C ASP A 466 8.91 35.62 7.61
N PHE A 467 8.09 35.79 6.57
CA PHE A 467 8.41 35.37 5.20
C PHE A 467 9.48 36.22 4.50
N GLU A 468 9.93 37.33 5.10
CA GLU A 468 10.96 38.20 4.54
C GLU A 468 12.38 37.89 5.04
N LYS A 469 12.52 36.97 6.00
CA LYS A 469 13.78 36.62 6.68
C LYS A 469 14.86 36.02 5.78
N SER A 470 14.47 35.38 4.68
CA SER A 470 15.37 34.61 3.80
C SER A 470 14.77 34.42 2.41
N ASP A 471 15.60 34.47 1.36
CA ASP A 471 15.19 34.15 -0.01
C ASP A 471 15.22 32.64 -0.32
N ARG A 472 15.79 31.81 0.57
CA ARG A 472 15.87 30.35 0.38
C ARG A 472 14.55 29.67 0.74
N TRP A 473 13.93 28.98 -0.22
CA TRP A 473 12.69 28.24 0.00
C TRP A 473 12.80 27.13 1.06
N GLY A 474 13.96 26.47 1.18
CA GLY A 474 14.21 25.43 2.19
C GLY A 474 14.21 25.93 3.64
N THR A 475 14.34 27.24 3.85
CA THR A 475 14.18 27.86 5.18
C THR A 475 12.75 27.73 5.69
N TYR A 476 11.77 27.80 4.79
CA TYR A 476 10.34 27.75 5.11
C TYR A 476 9.75 26.37 4.80
N ASN A 477 10.31 25.37 5.50
CA ASN A 477 9.81 24.01 5.48
C ASN A 477 8.71 23.85 6.55
N ILE A 478 7.52 23.44 6.13
CA ILE A 478 6.33 23.27 6.98
C ILE A 478 6.59 22.17 8.01
N GLN A 479 7.22 21.06 7.60
CA GLN A 479 7.55 19.94 8.48
C GLN A 479 8.50 20.37 9.60
N ARG A 480 9.50 21.20 9.31
CA ARG A 480 10.44 21.74 10.30
C ARG A 480 9.74 22.66 11.29
N LEU A 481 8.81 23.51 10.82
CA LEU A 481 8.02 24.36 11.72
C LEU A 481 7.14 23.52 12.64
N TYR A 482 6.49 22.49 12.10
CA TYR A 482 5.68 21.55 12.86
C TYR A 482 6.49 20.85 13.96
N LEU A 483 7.64 20.28 13.63
CA LEU A 483 8.49 19.59 14.59
C LEU A 483 9.03 20.53 15.68
N LYS A 484 9.40 21.77 15.32
CA LYS A 484 9.78 22.80 16.31
C LYS A 484 8.63 23.20 17.23
N ALA A 485 7.40 23.24 16.71
CA ALA A 485 6.22 23.52 17.53
C ALA A 485 5.97 22.40 18.55
N LEU A 486 6.11 21.15 18.13
CA LEU A 486 6.03 19.99 19.03
C LEU A 486 7.14 20.01 20.08
N GLU A 487 8.38 20.33 19.68
CA GLU A 487 9.53 20.44 20.58
C GLU A 487 9.34 21.58 21.61
N ALA A 488 8.85 22.74 21.18
CA ALA A 488 8.57 23.87 22.08
C ALA A 488 7.57 23.50 23.17
N LEU A 489 6.57 22.68 22.82
CA LEU A 489 5.58 22.13 23.74
C LEU A 489 6.07 20.90 24.53
N ASP A 490 7.27 20.38 24.22
CA ASP A 490 7.83 19.14 24.79
C ASP A 490 6.92 17.94 24.61
N LEU A 491 6.31 17.83 23.44
CA LEU A 491 5.27 16.84 23.15
C LEU A 491 5.85 15.53 22.61
N HIS A 492 6.16 14.60 23.52
CA HIS A 492 6.60 13.24 23.19
C HIS A 492 5.75 12.21 23.96
N GLU A 493 5.91 10.92 23.65
CA GLU A 493 5.01 9.85 24.13
C GLU A 493 4.79 9.88 25.65
N GLU A 494 5.84 10.10 26.43
CA GLU A 494 5.80 10.14 27.90
C GLU A 494 5.13 11.39 28.49
N THR A 495 5.20 12.54 27.81
CA THR A 495 4.63 13.82 28.30
C THR A 495 3.15 13.98 27.94
N ILE A 496 2.63 13.15 27.04
CA ILE A 496 1.21 13.13 26.67
C ILE A 496 0.37 12.64 27.86
N PRO A 497 -0.63 13.42 28.32
CA PRO A 497 -1.53 13.01 29.39
C PRO A 497 -2.34 11.75 29.06
N GLY A 498 -2.56 10.89 30.06
CA GLY A 498 -3.36 9.68 29.95
C GLY A 498 -2.58 8.37 30.09
N ASP A 499 -3.24 7.26 29.77
CA ASP A 499 -2.64 5.93 29.79
C ASP A 499 -1.79 5.65 28.53
N VAL A 500 -1.06 4.53 28.53
CA VAL A 500 -0.19 4.12 27.41
C VAL A 500 -0.96 4.07 26.09
N ARG A 501 -2.20 3.58 26.09
CA ARG A 501 -3.01 3.45 24.86
C ARG A 501 -3.36 4.81 24.27
N ARG A 502 -3.71 5.79 25.12
CA ARG A 502 -3.95 7.17 24.67
C ARG A 502 -2.68 7.78 24.09
N ARG A 503 -1.53 7.60 24.75
CA ARG A 503 -0.24 8.14 24.30
C ARG A 503 0.13 7.61 22.91
N GLU A 504 0.04 6.30 22.70
CA GLU A 504 0.31 5.70 21.39
C GLU A 504 -0.65 6.20 20.32
N LEU A 505 -1.94 6.35 20.63
CA LEU A 505 -2.93 6.90 19.70
C LEU A 505 -2.62 8.35 19.31
N VAL A 506 -2.26 9.20 20.28
CA VAL A 506 -1.92 10.61 20.01
C VAL A 506 -0.65 10.68 19.16
N MET A 507 0.40 9.91 19.49
CA MET A 507 1.62 9.86 18.70
C MET A 507 1.36 9.40 17.26
N TYR A 508 0.50 8.40 17.06
CA TYR A 508 0.05 7.98 15.74
C TYR A 508 -0.66 9.11 14.99
N LEU A 509 -1.57 9.86 15.63
CA LEU A 509 -2.26 10.99 14.99
C LEU A 509 -1.28 12.10 14.60
N LEU A 510 -0.33 12.45 15.47
CA LEU A 510 0.71 13.45 15.18
C LEU A 510 1.61 13.01 14.01
N GLY A 511 2.02 11.74 13.99
CA GLY A 511 2.76 11.16 12.87
C GLY A 511 1.95 11.19 11.57
N LYS A 512 0.67 10.81 11.58
CA LYS A 512 -0.19 10.95 10.39
C LYS A 512 -0.33 12.40 9.92
N PHE A 513 -0.39 13.38 10.82
CA PHE A 513 -0.37 14.78 10.41
C PHE A 513 0.99 15.21 9.83
N SER A 514 2.10 14.67 10.34
CA SER A 514 3.42 14.81 9.71
C SER A 514 3.45 14.24 8.29
N GLN A 515 2.81 13.10 8.04
CA GLN A 515 2.65 12.56 6.68
C GLN A 515 1.85 13.52 5.78
N VAL A 516 0.77 14.13 6.31
CA VAL A 516 -0.02 15.14 5.58
C VAL A 516 0.84 16.32 5.11
N ILE A 517 1.71 16.80 5.99
CA ILE A 517 2.64 17.89 5.67
C ILE A 517 3.62 17.46 4.58
N SER A 518 4.23 16.28 4.74
CA SER A 518 5.22 15.75 3.80
C SER A 518 4.65 15.56 2.39
N ASP A 519 3.44 15.02 2.26
CA ASP A 519 2.75 14.83 0.98
C ASP A 519 2.52 16.19 0.29
N PHE A 520 2.10 17.21 1.04
CA PHE A 520 1.93 18.56 0.52
C PHE A 520 3.25 19.19 0.10
N GLU A 521 4.27 19.14 0.97
CA GLU A 521 5.57 19.77 0.71
C GLU A 521 6.30 19.11 -0.45
N THR A 522 6.18 17.81 -0.66
CA THR A 522 6.76 17.10 -1.83
C THR A 522 6.37 17.78 -3.15
N ILE A 523 5.14 18.28 -3.24
CA ILE A 523 4.64 18.97 -4.43
C ILE A 523 4.89 20.49 -4.37
N HIS A 524 4.84 21.09 -3.19
CA HIS A 524 4.88 22.54 -2.98
C HIS A 524 6.22 23.10 -2.48
N PHE A 525 7.27 22.29 -2.38
CA PHE A 525 8.56 22.67 -1.77
C PHE A 525 9.11 23.99 -2.32
N SER A 526 9.13 24.13 -3.65
CA SER A 526 9.65 25.32 -4.35
C SER A 526 8.61 26.42 -4.57
N SER A 527 7.45 26.36 -3.91
CA SER A 527 6.49 27.46 -3.90
C SER A 527 7.01 28.64 -3.06
N GLU A 528 6.68 29.86 -3.48
CA GLU A 528 6.94 31.08 -2.71
C GLU A 528 6.42 30.91 -1.27
N PRO A 529 7.19 31.27 -0.22
CA PRO A 529 6.90 30.90 1.16
C PRO A 529 5.50 31.24 1.63
N LYS A 530 5.05 32.49 1.46
CA LYS A 530 3.72 32.91 1.92
C LYS A 530 2.62 32.14 1.19
N ARG A 531 2.71 32.07 -0.14
CA ARG A 531 1.78 31.32 -0.98
C ARG A 531 1.78 29.81 -0.68
N LYS A 532 2.91 29.25 -0.25
CA LYS A 532 3.04 27.84 0.17
C LYS A 532 2.14 27.59 1.38
N TYR A 533 2.23 28.41 2.42
CA TYR A 533 1.39 28.29 3.62
C TYR A 533 -0.08 28.62 3.36
N GLU A 534 -0.39 29.63 2.55
CA GLU A 534 -1.77 29.91 2.09
C GLU A 534 -2.37 28.69 1.37
N SER A 535 -1.59 28.07 0.49
CA SER A 535 -2.02 26.87 -0.25
C SER A 535 -2.15 25.66 0.67
N PHE A 536 -1.31 25.53 1.69
CA PHE A 536 -1.39 24.46 2.68
C PHE A 536 -2.64 24.58 3.54
N VAL A 537 -2.93 25.77 4.07
CA VAL A 537 -4.17 26.03 4.82
C VAL A 537 -5.42 25.81 3.96
N GLY A 538 -5.37 26.21 2.69
CA GLY A 538 -6.42 25.90 1.72
C GLY A 538 -6.59 24.40 1.51
N PHE A 539 -5.49 23.65 1.34
CA PHE A 539 -5.51 22.19 1.22
C PHE A 539 -6.13 21.52 2.46
N LEU A 540 -5.67 21.88 3.67
CA LEU A 540 -6.20 21.37 4.94
C LEU A 540 -7.70 21.61 5.10
N THR A 541 -8.22 22.70 4.53
CA THR A 541 -9.61 23.12 4.71
C THR A 541 -10.55 22.54 3.65
N TYR A 542 -10.12 22.51 2.38
CA TYR A 542 -11.01 22.19 1.26
C TYR A 542 -10.83 20.79 0.67
N GLN A 543 -9.70 20.12 0.95
CA GLN A 543 -9.31 18.92 0.20
C GLN A 543 -8.83 17.77 1.08
N ALA A 544 -7.93 18.04 2.03
CA ALA A 544 -7.29 17.00 2.84
C ALA A 544 -8.31 16.08 3.55
N PRO A 545 -9.39 16.58 4.18
CA PRO A 545 -10.39 15.70 4.82
C PRO A 545 -10.97 14.65 3.87
N MET A 546 -11.24 15.01 2.62
CA MET A 546 -11.84 14.11 1.63
C MET A 546 -10.81 13.17 0.98
N VAL A 547 -9.58 13.64 0.77
CA VAL A 547 -8.54 12.85 0.09
C VAL A 547 -7.99 11.76 0.99
N TYR A 548 -7.68 12.10 2.25
CA TYR A 548 -7.22 11.12 3.23
C TYR A 548 -8.35 10.18 3.68
N GLU A 549 -9.61 10.61 3.62
CA GLU A 549 -10.76 9.71 3.80
C GLU A 549 -10.69 8.45 2.91
N GLU A 550 -10.03 8.54 1.75
CA GLU A 550 -10.02 7.50 0.71
C GLU A 550 -8.66 6.83 0.52
N SER A 551 -7.54 7.55 0.71
CA SER A 551 -6.19 6.99 0.65
C SER A 551 -5.88 6.21 1.93
N ASP A 552 -5.63 4.90 1.84
CA ASP A 552 -4.85 4.24 2.88
C ASP A 552 -4.20 2.94 2.40
N GLU A 553 -2.89 2.89 2.61
CA GLU A 553 -2.05 1.70 2.64
C GLU A 553 -1.64 1.54 4.11
N ASP A 554 -2.34 0.69 4.87
CA ASP A 554 -1.99 0.33 6.24
C ASP A 554 -0.62 -0.38 6.23
N ALA A 555 0.48 0.36 6.41
CA ALA A 555 1.82 -0.18 6.68
C ALA A 555 2.09 -0.42 8.18
N GLY A 556 1.02 -0.64 8.98
CA GLY A 556 1.14 -0.80 10.42
C GLY A 556 1.63 -2.19 10.82
N TYR A 557 2.90 -2.28 11.27
CA TYR A 557 3.55 -3.49 11.77
C TYR A 557 2.92 -4.09 13.06
N VAL A 558 2.01 -3.39 13.74
CA VAL A 558 1.26 -3.90 14.91
C VAL A 558 -0.16 -3.32 14.88
N ARG A 559 -1.20 -4.16 15.08
CA ARG A 559 -2.59 -3.71 15.25
C ARG A 559 -2.96 -3.71 16.74
N PRO A 560 -3.47 -2.61 17.30
CA PRO A 560 -3.96 -2.60 18.68
C PRO A 560 -5.17 -3.53 18.84
N ASP A 561 -5.34 -4.11 20.02
CA ASP A 561 -6.53 -4.91 20.35
C ASP A 561 -7.76 -4.00 20.52
N ALA A 562 -8.44 -3.74 19.40
CA ALA A 562 -9.55 -2.81 19.30
C ALA A 562 -10.58 -3.27 18.26
N VAL A 563 -11.86 -2.91 18.47
CA VAL A 563 -12.96 -3.18 17.53
C VAL A 563 -12.69 -2.47 16.20
N VAL A 564 -12.85 -3.19 15.09
CA VAL A 564 -12.62 -2.62 13.76
C VAL A 564 -13.93 -2.05 13.20
N ILE A 565 -14.00 -0.74 12.99
CA ILE A 565 -15.06 -0.09 12.22
C ILE A 565 -14.53 0.18 10.81
N SER A 566 -15.23 -0.31 9.78
CA SER A 566 -14.76 -0.12 8.40
C SER A 566 -15.89 -0.05 7.38
N THR A 567 -15.54 0.28 6.13
CA THR A 567 -16.44 0.05 5.00
C THR A 567 -16.34 -1.38 4.52
N VAL A 568 -17.41 -1.91 3.93
CA VAL A 568 -17.38 -3.26 3.34
C VAL A 568 -16.30 -3.39 2.25
N HIS A 569 -16.06 -2.34 1.45
CA HIS A 569 -15.00 -2.33 0.42
C HIS A 569 -13.60 -2.56 1.00
N ARG A 570 -13.31 -1.95 2.17
CA ARG A 570 -12.03 -2.11 2.87
C ARG A 570 -11.91 -3.43 3.63
N ALA A 571 -13.02 -4.11 3.85
CA ALA A 571 -13.06 -5.41 4.51
C ALA A 571 -12.76 -6.59 3.56
N LYS A 572 -12.73 -6.36 2.23
CA LYS A 572 -12.36 -7.40 1.26
C LYS A 572 -10.95 -7.93 1.56
N GLY A 573 -10.79 -9.25 1.46
CA GLY A 573 -9.55 -9.94 1.87
C GLY A 573 -9.44 -10.23 3.37
N LEU A 574 -10.09 -9.45 4.24
CA LEU A 574 -10.06 -9.65 5.70
C LEU A 574 -11.12 -10.68 6.17
N GLN A 575 -11.06 -11.07 7.44
CA GLN A 575 -11.99 -11.99 8.07
C GLN A 575 -11.98 -11.81 9.60
N TRP A 576 -13.12 -12.05 10.25
CA TRP A 576 -13.28 -11.93 11.70
C TRP A 576 -14.15 -13.04 12.27
N PRO A 577 -13.92 -13.48 13.52
CA PRO A 577 -14.86 -14.32 14.24
C PRO A 577 -16.28 -13.74 14.28
N ALA A 578 -16.40 -12.43 14.53
CA ALA A 578 -17.68 -11.73 14.62
C ALA A 578 -17.78 -10.51 13.69
N VAL A 579 -18.86 -10.43 12.92
CA VAL A 579 -19.16 -9.31 12.02
C VAL A 579 -20.55 -8.73 12.27
N PHE A 580 -20.62 -7.41 12.39
CA PHE A 580 -21.85 -6.64 12.52
C PHE A 580 -22.11 -5.85 11.24
N LEU A 581 -23.33 -5.95 10.71
CA LEU A 581 -23.81 -5.28 9.50
C LEU A 581 -25.01 -4.38 9.87
N PRO A 582 -24.76 -3.20 10.44
CA PRO A 582 -25.80 -2.27 10.83
C PRO A 582 -26.34 -1.47 9.65
N PHE A 583 -27.37 -0.64 9.90
CA PHE A 583 -27.89 0.30 8.90
C PHE A 583 -28.38 -0.37 7.60
N LEU A 584 -28.90 -1.59 7.67
CA LEU A 584 -29.52 -2.28 6.52
C LEU A 584 -30.89 -1.70 6.19
N ARG A 585 -30.87 -0.46 5.70
CA ARG A 585 -32.02 0.39 5.40
C ARG A 585 -32.15 0.63 3.91
N GLN A 586 -33.40 0.69 3.41
CA GLN A 586 -33.66 0.94 2.01
C GLN A 586 -33.07 2.29 1.55
N GLY A 587 -32.26 2.27 0.50
CA GLY A 587 -31.59 3.45 -0.05
C GLY A 587 -30.31 3.86 0.68
N ARG A 588 -29.88 3.10 1.69
CA ARG A 588 -28.52 3.17 2.26
C ARG A 588 -27.68 1.96 1.88
N PHE A 589 -28.18 0.75 2.14
CA PHE A 589 -27.54 -0.49 1.71
C PHE A 589 -28.64 -1.50 1.30
N PRO A 590 -29.03 -1.58 0.02
CA PRO A 590 -28.36 -0.97 -1.15
C PRO A 590 -28.56 0.55 -1.25
N MET A 591 -27.53 1.25 -1.72
CA MET A 591 -27.57 2.70 -1.93
C MET A 591 -28.43 3.05 -3.16
N ARG A 592 -29.24 4.12 -3.08
CA ARG A 592 -30.08 4.59 -4.20
C ARG A 592 -29.27 5.43 -5.19
N GLY A 593 -29.23 5.02 -6.45
CA GLY A 593 -28.98 5.88 -7.62
C GLY A 593 -27.59 6.49 -7.78
N VAL A 594 -26.59 6.19 -6.94
CA VAL A 594 -25.27 6.84 -6.99
C VAL A 594 -24.19 5.97 -6.34
N GLY A 595 -24.01 4.72 -6.80
CA GLY A 595 -22.88 3.88 -6.37
C GLY A 595 -21.59 4.13 -7.15
N GLY A 596 -21.74 4.76 -8.33
CA GLY A 596 -20.71 4.88 -9.35
C GLY A 596 -19.99 6.23 -9.48
N THR A 597 -18.99 6.29 -10.36
CA THR A 597 -18.18 7.49 -10.59
C THR A 597 -18.96 8.60 -11.32
N GLN A 598 -18.72 9.84 -10.91
CA GLN A 598 -19.27 11.03 -11.55
C GLN A 598 -18.50 11.45 -12.82
N ALA A 599 -17.36 10.80 -13.12
CA ALA A 599 -16.56 11.07 -14.31
C ALA A 599 -17.32 10.78 -15.61
N ILE A 600 -18.09 9.69 -15.65
CA ILE A 600 -18.87 9.31 -16.83
C ILE A 600 -20.00 10.35 -17.12
N PRO A 601 -20.95 10.65 -16.21
CA PRO A 601 -22.01 11.61 -16.56
C PRO A 601 -21.52 13.05 -16.81
N HIS A 602 -20.33 13.44 -16.32
CA HIS A 602 -19.85 14.82 -16.42
C HIS A 602 -18.74 15.05 -17.44
N LEU A 603 -17.86 14.07 -17.67
CA LEU A 603 -16.66 14.23 -18.50
C LEU A 603 -16.65 13.30 -19.71
N ILE A 604 -17.05 12.04 -19.55
CA ILE A 604 -16.93 10.98 -20.58
C ILE A 604 -18.29 10.38 -20.90
N ALA A 605 -18.78 10.49 -22.14
CA ALA A 605 -20.06 9.88 -22.50
C ALA A 605 -20.09 8.36 -22.16
N PRO A 606 -21.16 7.82 -21.54
CA PRO A 606 -21.25 6.39 -21.23
C PRO A 606 -20.99 5.48 -22.43
N GLU A 607 -21.37 5.93 -23.62
CA GLU A 607 -21.22 5.23 -24.89
C GLU A 607 -19.77 5.24 -25.41
N ALA A 608 -18.94 6.18 -24.94
CA ALA A 608 -17.53 6.25 -25.29
C ALA A 608 -16.70 5.15 -24.60
N VAL A 609 -17.21 4.53 -23.54
CA VAL A 609 -16.51 3.47 -22.81
C VAL A 609 -17.22 2.16 -23.03
N LYS A 610 -16.51 1.13 -23.49
CA LYS A 610 -17.08 -0.21 -23.65
C LYS A 610 -17.61 -0.73 -22.32
N ASN A 611 -18.88 -1.14 -22.29
CA ASN A 611 -19.62 -1.48 -21.06
C ASN A 611 -19.63 -0.36 -20.00
N GLY A 612 -19.53 0.92 -20.40
CA GLY A 612 -19.42 2.07 -19.50
C GLY A 612 -20.57 2.24 -18.51
N ALA A 613 -21.70 1.57 -18.72
CA ALA A 613 -22.79 1.50 -17.75
C ALA A 613 -22.37 0.91 -16.38
N ARG A 614 -21.34 0.04 -16.34
CA ARG A 614 -20.82 -0.56 -15.10
C ARG A 614 -20.36 0.49 -14.08
N TYR A 615 -19.84 1.62 -14.56
CA TYR A 615 -19.38 2.71 -13.73
C TYR A 615 -20.49 3.47 -13.00
N LYS A 616 -21.77 3.27 -13.33
CA LYS A 616 -22.90 3.89 -12.61
C LYS A 616 -23.22 3.16 -11.30
N GLY A 617 -22.83 1.89 -11.20
CA GLY A 617 -23.22 1.00 -10.11
C GLY A 617 -24.69 0.59 -10.20
N GLY A 618 -25.00 -0.61 -9.72
CA GLY A 618 -26.33 -1.18 -9.74
C GLY A 618 -26.66 -2.04 -8.51
N LEU A 619 -27.83 -2.65 -8.55
CA LEU A 619 -28.26 -3.57 -7.48
C LEU A 619 -27.36 -4.81 -7.41
N SER A 620 -26.88 -5.30 -8.56
CA SER A 620 -25.95 -6.42 -8.64
C SER A 620 -24.64 -6.11 -7.90
N ASP A 621 -24.09 -4.89 -8.05
CA ASP A 621 -22.86 -4.49 -7.36
C ASP A 621 -23.07 -4.36 -5.85
N GLU A 622 -24.19 -3.78 -5.42
CA GLU A 622 -24.54 -3.71 -3.99
C GLU A 622 -24.83 -5.11 -3.41
N THR A 623 -25.30 -6.06 -4.23
CA THR A 623 -25.51 -7.46 -3.83
C THR A 623 -24.17 -8.18 -3.66
N ARG A 624 -23.20 -7.99 -4.57
CA ARG A 624 -21.81 -8.47 -4.41
C ARG A 624 -21.16 -7.87 -3.17
N LEU A 625 -21.38 -6.58 -2.93
CA LEU A 625 -20.90 -5.92 -1.71
C LEU A 625 -21.50 -6.56 -0.45
N PHE A 626 -22.81 -6.82 -0.44
CA PHE A 626 -23.45 -7.52 0.68
C PHE A 626 -22.93 -8.96 0.85
N TYR A 627 -22.70 -9.69 -0.25
CA TYR A 627 -22.06 -11.01 -0.22
C TYR A 627 -20.66 -10.95 0.40
N VAL A 628 -19.83 -9.98 0.01
CA VAL A 628 -18.51 -9.75 0.61
C VAL A 628 -18.66 -9.52 2.12
N ALA A 629 -19.60 -8.67 2.55
CA ALA A 629 -19.85 -8.37 3.96
C ALA A 629 -20.20 -9.62 4.79
N VAL A 630 -21.15 -10.44 4.29
CA VAL A 630 -21.57 -11.70 4.92
C VAL A 630 -20.41 -12.68 5.04
N THR A 631 -19.63 -12.84 3.97
CA THR A 631 -18.52 -13.82 3.92
C THR A 631 -17.26 -13.40 4.67
N ARG A 632 -17.26 -12.24 5.34
CA ARG A 632 -16.18 -11.87 6.27
C ARG A 632 -16.31 -12.55 7.63
N ALA A 633 -17.51 -12.99 8.01
CA ALA A 633 -17.77 -13.67 9.27
C ALA A 633 -17.26 -15.11 9.23
N GLN A 634 -16.60 -15.55 10.30
CA GLN A 634 -16.25 -16.96 10.50
C GLN A 634 -17.37 -17.70 11.25
N LYS A 635 -17.92 -17.12 12.32
CA LYS A 635 -19.00 -17.75 13.11
C LYS A 635 -20.17 -16.80 13.35
N PHE A 636 -19.93 -15.64 13.93
CA PHE A 636 -20.98 -14.71 14.35
C PHE A 636 -21.28 -13.67 13.29
N LEU A 637 -22.56 -13.54 12.92
CA LEU A 637 -23.02 -12.53 11.96
C LEU A 637 -24.28 -11.84 12.46
N TYR A 638 -24.19 -10.54 12.70
CA TYR A 638 -25.31 -9.75 13.21
C TYR A 638 -25.72 -8.70 12.19
N ALA A 639 -26.85 -8.94 11.53
CA ALA A 639 -27.47 -7.98 10.62
C ALA A 639 -28.50 -7.15 11.39
N SER A 640 -28.49 -5.83 11.23
CA SER A 640 -29.46 -4.99 11.92
C SER A 640 -30.03 -3.85 11.08
N TYR A 641 -31.22 -3.43 11.49
CA TYR A 641 -31.98 -2.37 10.85
C TYR A 641 -32.60 -1.43 11.88
N ALA A 642 -32.32 -0.14 11.75
CA ALA A 642 -33.05 0.94 12.41
C ALA A 642 -33.67 1.91 11.38
N PRO A 643 -34.89 2.43 11.62
CA PRO A 643 -35.49 3.47 10.79
C PRO A 643 -34.71 4.79 10.94
N GLY A 644 -34.64 5.59 9.87
CA GLY A 644 -34.09 6.94 9.93
C GLY A 644 -35.11 7.99 10.34
N GLU A 645 -34.62 9.10 10.88
CA GLU A 645 -35.44 10.23 11.36
C GLU A 645 -36.17 10.97 10.21
N LYS A 646 -35.63 10.92 8.98
CA LYS A 646 -36.19 11.66 7.85
C LYS A 646 -37.32 10.90 7.16
N LYS A 647 -38.34 11.63 6.68
CA LYS A 647 -39.46 11.08 5.89
C LYS A 647 -38.94 10.26 4.70
N GLY A 648 -39.34 9.00 4.63
CA GLY A 648 -38.90 8.05 3.60
C GLY A 648 -37.70 7.17 3.97
N GLN A 649 -37.14 7.31 5.18
CA GLN A 649 -36.08 6.46 5.73
C GLN A 649 -36.60 5.38 6.70
N GLY A 650 -37.89 5.10 6.74
CA GLY A 650 -38.49 4.14 7.67
C GLY A 650 -38.64 2.71 7.15
N LYS A 651 -37.94 2.30 6.08
CA LYS A 651 -38.09 0.96 5.48
C LYS A 651 -36.80 0.13 5.58
N ALA A 652 -36.97 -1.13 5.97
CA ALA A 652 -35.90 -2.12 5.96
C ALA A 652 -35.37 -2.36 4.54
N SER A 653 -34.09 -2.70 4.44
CA SER A 653 -33.46 -3.10 3.19
C SER A 653 -33.95 -4.49 2.75
N GLN A 654 -33.93 -4.73 1.43
CA GLN A 654 -34.10 -6.08 0.89
C GLN A 654 -33.04 -7.07 1.41
N PHE A 655 -31.84 -6.59 1.77
CA PHE A 655 -30.78 -7.44 2.32
C PHE A 655 -31.09 -7.86 3.75
N TYR A 656 -31.60 -6.94 4.57
CA TYR A 656 -32.14 -7.27 5.89
C TYR A 656 -33.28 -8.30 5.79
N LEU A 657 -34.25 -8.05 4.92
CA LEU A 657 -35.38 -8.96 4.72
C LEU A 657 -34.92 -10.34 4.23
N HIS A 658 -33.88 -10.40 3.38
CA HIS A 658 -33.27 -11.65 2.95
C HIS A 658 -32.68 -12.41 4.14
N CYS A 659 -31.96 -11.74 5.04
CA CYS A 659 -31.49 -12.36 6.29
C CYS A 659 -32.63 -12.91 7.13
N THR A 660 -33.72 -12.15 7.34
CA THR A 660 -34.87 -12.62 8.14
C THR A 660 -35.60 -13.82 7.55
N SER A 661 -35.43 -14.09 6.26
CA SER A 661 -36.04 -15.24 5.57
C SER A 661 -35.18 -16.51 5.65
N SER A 662 -33.94 -16.40 6.13
CA SER A 662 -33.01 -17.52 6.21
C SER A 662 -33.30 -18.39 7.42
N ALA A 663 -33.33 -19.72 7.21
CA ALA A 663 -33.47 -20.69 8.30
C ALA A 663 -32.29 -20.70 9.29
N TRP A 664 -31.17 -20.06 8.92
CA TRP A 664 -29.94 -20.00 9.72
C TRP A 664 -29.83 -18.74 10.59
N VAL A 665 -30.76 -17.79 10.44
CA VAL A 665 -30.70 -16.47 11.07
C VAL A 665 -31.91 -16.31 11.97
N SER A 666 -31.68 -16.04 13.26
CA SER A 666 -32.78 -15.79 14.21
C SER A 666 -33.20 -14.32 14.19
N THR A 667 -34.50 -14.06 14.28
CA THR A 667 -35.05 -12.70 14.32
C THR A 667 -35.29 -12.20 15.75
N THR A 668 -34.87 -12.99 16.74
CA THR A 668 -34.96 -12.70 18.17
C THR A 668 -33.62 -13.03 18.80
N ASP A 669 -33.20 -12.21 19.75
CA ASP A 669 -31.99 -12.43 20.52
C ASP A 669 -32.30 -13.33 21.72
N GLU A 670 -31.84 -14.58 21.68
CA GLU A 670 -31.97 -15.56 22.77
C GLU A 670 -30.75 -15.56 23.70
N GLY A 671 -29.76 -14.68 23.43
CA GLY A 671 -28.45 -14.67 24.09
C GLY A 671 -27.43 -15.60 23.43
N LEU A 672 -26.18 -15.52 23.89
CA LEU A 672 -25.12 -16.44 23.49
C LEU A 672 -25.21 -17.74 24.31
N THR A 673 -24.75 -18.86 23.74
CA THR A 673 -24.67 -20.14 24.46
C THR A 673 -23.88 -19.98 25.77
N ASP A 674 -24.39 -20.61 26.84
CA ASP A 674 -23.79 -20.56 28.18
C ASP A 674 -22.53 -21.46 28.23
N ALA A 675 -21.43 -20.93 27.69
CA ALA A 675 -20.11 -21.54 27.69
C ALA A 675 -19.17 -20.78 28.62
N ALA A 676 -18.31 -21.52 29.34
CA ALA A 676 -17.32 -20.93 30.23
C ALA A 676 -16.42 -19.95 29.47
N ARG A 677 -16.38 -18.70 29.94
CA ARG A 677 -15.55 -17.65 29.35
C ARG A 677 -14.07 -17.92 29.64
N LEU A 678 -13.24 -17.80 28.61
CA LEU A 678 -11.79 -17.81 28.69
C LEU A 678 -11.26 -16.37 28.83
N THR A 679 -10.00 -16.21 29.22
CA THR A 679 -9.34 -14.90 29.20
C THR A 679 -9.32 -14.35 27.76
N PRO A 680 -9.86 -13.14 27.50
CA PRO A 680 -9.78 -12.50 26.20
C PRO A 680 -8.32 -12.41 25.75
N THR A 681 -8.01 -13.04 24.61
CA THR A 681 -6.65 -13.10 24.08
C THR A 681 -6.70 -12.74 22.59
N PRO A 682 -6.10 -11.61 22.17
CA PRO A 682 -6.10 -11.22 20.77
C PRO A 682 -5.40 -12.27 19.92
N LYS A 683 -5.87 -12.42 18.68
CA LYS A 683 -5.23 -13.31 17.72
C LYS A 683 -3.83 -12.78 17.41
N LEU A 684 -2.82 -13.49 17.91
CA LEU A 684 -1.42 -13.26 17.51
C LEU A 684 -1.23 -13.84 16.11
N GLU A 685 -1.54 -13.07 15.08
CA GLU A 685 -0.94 -13.29 13.76
C GLU A 685 0.44 -12.64 13.80
N THR A 686 1.49 -13.43 13.56
CA THR A 686 2.81 -12.85 13.30
C THR A 686 2.67 -12.07 11.99
N PRO A 687 2.70 -10.73 12.00
CA PRO A 687 2.58 -9.98 10.76
C PRO A 687 3.78 -10.32 9.89
N ASN A 688 3.56 -10.36 8.56
CA ASN A 688 4.69 -10.43 7.63
C ASN A 688 5.34 -9.06 7.59
N ILE A 689 6.57 -9.02 8.05
CA ILE A 689 7.37 -7.81 8.16
C ILE A 689 8.37 -7.85 7.00
N ALA A 690 8.05 -7.17 5.92
CA ALA A 690 9.00 -6.91 4.84
C ALA A 690 9.68 -5.56 5.12
N ILE A 691 10.93 -5.58 5.58
CA ILE A 691 11.68 -4.37 5.93
C ILE A 691 12.67 -4.09 4.80
N SER A 692 12.73 -2.84 4.32
CA SER A 692 13.81 -2.49 3.40
C SER A 692 15.13 -2.29 4.15
N PHE A 693 16.27 -2.46 3.47
CA PHE A 693 17.58 -2.21 4.09
C PHE A 693 17.74 -0.78 4.62
N SER A 694 17.10 0.19 3.96
CA SER A 694 17.09 1.58 4.41
C SER A 694 16.25 1.80 5.66
N GLU A 695 15.32 0.89 5.98
CA GLU A 695 14.50 0.93 7.19
C GLU A 695 15.18 0.21 8.36
N LEU A 696 15.86 -0.91 8.09
CA LEU A 696 16.64 -1.66 9.07
C LEU A 696 17.66 -0.79 9.80
N LYS A 697 18.26 0.18 9.11
CA LYS A 697 19.22 1.09 9.73
C LYS A 697 18.65 1.78 10.97
N TYR A 698 17.35 2.14 10.95
CA TYR A 698 16.71 2.81 12.08
C TYR A 698 16.49 1.83 13.23
N LEU A 699 16.29 0.54 12.96
CA LEU A 699 16.22 -0.49 14.00
C LEU A 699 17.58 -0.74 14.64
N PHE A 700 18.66 -0.74 13.85
CA PHE A 700 20.01 -0.93 14.37
C PHE A 700 20.52 0.28 15.15
N ASP A 701 20.16 1.48 14.73
CA ASP A 701 20.58 2.74 15.36
C ASP A 701 19.73 3.04 16.61
N CYS A 702 18.41 3.20 16.44
CA CYS A 702 17.46 3.45 17.53
C CYS A 702 16.08 2.86 17.20
N PRO A 703 15.70 1.69 17.76
CA PRO A 703 14.41 1.05 17.50
C PRO A 703 13.21 1.99 17.67
N TYR A 704 13.29 2.98 18.56
CA TYR A 704 12.24 3.97 18.73
C TYR A 704 12.08 4.89 17.50
N GLN A 705 13.15 5.24 16.78
CA GLN A 705 13.03 5.95 15.50
C GLN A 705 12.28 5.12 14.46
N PHE A 706 12.44 3.80 14.47
CA PHE A 706 11.64 2.92 13.64
C PHE A 706 10.15 3.00 14.04
N LYS A 707 9.84 2.96 15.34
CA LYS A 707 8.47 3.17 15.86
C LYS A 707 7.89 4.51 15.36
N LEU A 708 8.63 5.61 15.53
CA LEU A 708 8.19 6.96 15.10
C LEU A 708 7.90 7.02 13.58
N ARG A 709 8.81 6.52 12.75
CA ARG A 709 8.73 6.65 11.29
C ARG A 709 7.72 5.70 10.66
N PHE A 710 7.77 4.42 11.03
CA PHE A 710 7.04 3.38 10.32
C PHE A 710 5.78 2.92 11.05
N MET A 711 5.71 3.09 12.38
CA MET A 711 4.49 2.75 13.13
C MET A 711 3.59 3.98 13.35
N TYR A 712 4.17 5.13 13.70
CA TYR A 712 3.40 6.37 13.88
C TYR A 712 3.29 7.23 12.62
N GLY A 713 4.27 7.18 11.71
CA GLY A 713 4.23 7.89 10.43
C GLY A 713 4.92 9.26 10.42
N PHE A 714 5.86 9.53 11.33
CA PHE A 714 6.64 10.78 11.34
C PHE A 714 7.63 10.85 10.18
N ASN A 715 7.60 11.98 9.46
CA ASN A 715 8.49 12.26 8.35
C ASN A 715 9.52 13.34 8.73
N PRO A 716 10.78 13.23 8.29
CA PRO A 716 11.76 14.30 8.45
C PRO A 716 11.48 15.43 7.43
N PRO A 717 11.91 16.67 7.71
CA PRO A 717 11.97 17.75 6.73
C PRO A 717 12.67 17.33 5.43
N ILE A 718 12.17 17.85 4.31
CA ILE A 718 12.77 17.60 2.99
C ILE A 718 14.09 18.39 2.88
N ASP A 719 15.13 17.71 2.43
CA ASP A 719 16.44 18.28 2.16
C ASP A 719 16.55 18.78 0.71
N GLU A 720 17.16 19.95 0.54
CA GLU A 720 17.29 20.61 -0.77
C GLU A 720 18.15 19.79 -1.75
N ALA A 721 19.10 18.99 -1.26
CA ALA A 721 19.96 18.13 -2.08
C ALA A 721 19.37 16.74 -2.32
N LEU A 722 18.16 16.45 -1.83
CA LEU A 722 17.48 15.17 -2.06
C LEU A 722 17.37 14.89 -3.56
N GLY A 723 17.73 13.67 -3.95
CA GLY A 723 17.86 13.23 -5.35
C GLY A 723 19.31 13.19 -5.88
N TYR A 724 20.27 13.84 -5.21
CA TYR A 724 21.68 13.82 -5.64
C TYR A 724 22.29 12.41 -5.61
N GLY A 725 22.25 11.74 -4.45
CA GLY A 725 22.82 10.39 -4.31
C GLY A 725 22.16 9.36 -5.23
N LYS A 726 20.82 9.38 -5.30
CA LYS A 726 20.06 8.54 -6.24
C LYS A 726 20.44 8.80 -7.70
N GLY A 727 20.62 10.07 -8.09
CA GLY A 727 21.05 10.41 -9.45
C GLY A 727 22.43 9.83 -9.79
N LEU A 728 23.37 9.80 -8.83
CA LEU A 728 24.67 9.14 -9.03
C LEU A 728 24.54 7.62 -9.14
N HIS A 729 23.70 6.99 -8.32
CA HIS A 729 23.39 5.56 -8.42
C HIS A 729 22.78 5.22 -9.78
N ASP A 730 21.81 6.00 -10.24
CA ASP A 730 21.15 5.81 -11.55
C ASP A 730 22.16 5.91 -12.71
N VAL A 731 23.14 6.83 -12.64
CA VAL A 731 24.26 6.92 -13.61
C VAL A 731 25.11 5.65 -13.60
N LEU A 732 25.58 5.22 -12.43
CA LEU A 732 26.45 4.05 -12.29
C LEU A 732 25.71 2.77 -12.71
N ALA A 733 24.42 2.67 -12.38
CA ALA A 733 23.56 1.58 -12.79
C ALA A 733 23.50 1.46 -14.32
N GLU A 734 23.23 2.57 -15.05
CA GLU A 734 23.26 2.55 -16.52
C GLU A 734 24.66 2.18 -17.05
N MET A 735 25.73 2.75 -16.48
CA MET A 735 27.09 2.48 -16.95
C MET A 735 27.43 0.98 -16.88
N HIS A 736 27.14 0.34 -15.75
CA HIS A 736 27.41 -1.07 -15.55
C HIS A 736 26.47 -1.97 -16.37
N LYS A 737 25.20 -1.59 -16.56
CA LYS A 737 24.26 -2.31 -17.43
C LYS A 737 24.68 -2.25 -18.90
N ARG A 738 25.16 -1.09 -19.39
CA ARG A 738 25.72 -0.95 -20.75
C ARG A 738 26.95 -1.84 -20.93
N ALA A 739 27.86 -1.84 -19.95
CA ALA A 739 29.04 -2.69 -19.98
C ALA A 739 28.71 -4.19 -20.02
N LEU A 740 27.69 -4.66 -19.27
CA LEU A 740 27.17 -6.03 -19.35
C LEU A 740 26.63 -6.39 -20.74
N ALA A 741 26.07 -5.42 -21.45
CA ALA A 741 25.59 -5.59 -22.83
C ALA A 741 26.71 -5.45 -23.89
N GLY A 742 27.97 -5.26 -23.46
CA GLY A 742 29.14 -5.12 -24.34
C GLY A 742 29.42 -3.71 -24.84
N ASP A 743 28.63 -2.71 -24.41
CA ASP A 743 28.85 -1.29 -24.70
C ASP A 743 29.51 -0.63 -23.49
N VAL A 744 30.85 -0.62 -23.45
CA VAL A 744 31.60 -0.07 -22.32
C VAL A 744 31.66 1.46 -22.42
N PRO A 745 30.99 2.20 -21.51
CA PRO A 745 30.99 3.65 -21.57
C PRO A 745 32.37 4.25 -21.30
N SER A 746 32.61 5.42 -21.86
CA SER A 746 33.86 6.16 -21.70
C SER A 746 33.72 7.36 -20.77
N ARG A 747 34.85 7.83 -20.23
CA ARG A 747 34.92 9.05 -19.41
C ARG A 747 34.32 10.29 -20.08
N ALA A 748 34.31 10.35 -21.41
CA ALA A 748 33.76 11.47 -22.18
C ALA A 748 32.22 11.56 -22.09
N GLU A 749 31.54 10.47 -21.75
CA GLU A 749 30.07 10.41 -21.65
C GLU A 749 29.54 10.80 -20.26
N ALA A 750 30.43 11.08 -19.29
CA ALA A 750 30.05 11.40 -17.91
C ALA A 750 29.04 12.56 -17.81
N GLU A 751 29.24 13.64 -18.57
CA GLU A 751 28.33 14.78 -18.56
C GLU A 751 26.93 14.42 -19.10
N GLU A 752 26.88 13.63 -20.17
CA GLU A 752 25.61 13.20 -20.78
C GLU A 752 24.83 12.28 -19.83
N LEU A 753 25.52 11.33 -19.19
CA LEU A 753 24.92 10.43 -18.20
C LEU A 753 24.38 11.19 -16.99
N VAL A 754 25.16 12.15 -16.46
CA VAL A 754 24.72 12.98 -15.33
C VAL A 754 23.52 13.84 -15.73
N GLU A 755 23.50 14.43 -16.93
CA GLU A 755 22.35 15.21 -17.41
C GLU A 755 21.09 14.33 -17.60
N ARG A 756 21.29 13.08 -18.03
CA ARG A 756 20.20 12.10 -18.17
C ARG A 756 19.60 11.73 -16.82
N HIS A 757 20.39 11.52 -15.77
CA HIS A 757 19.89 10.91 -14.53
C HIS A 757 19.73 11.85 -13.35
N LEU A 758 20.53 12.91 -13.24
CA LEU A 758 20.51 13.79 -12.09
C LEU A 758 19.18 14.55 -12.00
N HIS A 759 18.40 14.22 -10.99
CA HIS A 759 17.13 14.91 -10.71
C HIS A 759 17.08 15.37 -9.25
N THR A 760 17.29 16.67 -9.05
CA THR A 760 17.23 17.32 -7.72
C THR A 760 16.05 18.30 -7.70
N PRO A 761 14.81 17.82 -7.50
CA PRO A 761 13.59 18.63 -7.67
C PRO A 761 13.50 19.79 -6.65
N TYR A 762 14.14 19.62 -5.49
CA TYR A 762 14.09 20.57 -4.38
C TYR A 762 15.24 21.58 -4.38
N ALA A 763 16.32 21.32 -5.13
CA ALA A 763 17.46 22.20 -5.20
C ALA A 763 17.09 23.51 -5.92
N TYR A 764 17.38 24.64 -5.29
CA TYR A 764 17.31 25.96 -5.91
C TYR A 764 18.38 26.09 -7.03
N PRO A 765 18.23 27.04 -7.99
CA PRO A 765 19.05 27.07 -9.20
C PRO A 765 20.57 27.00 -8.97
N ALA A 766 21.11 27.77 -8.01
CA ALA A 766 22.53 27.76 -7.70
C ALA A 766 23.00 26.44 -7.07
N LEU A 767 22.25 25.86 -6.13
CA LEU A 767 22.56 24.54 -5.57
C LEU A 767 22.49 23.45 -6.64
N ARG A 768 21.49 23.50 -7.53
CA ARG A 768 21.37 22.54 -8.64
C ARG A 768 22.59 22.56 -9.55
N GLN A 769 23.10 23.75 -9.88
CA GLN A 769 24.31 23.88 -10.68
C GLN A 769 25.54 23.34 -9.94
N GLN A 770 25.65 23.59 -8.64
CA GLN A 770 26.71 23.05 -7.80
C GLN A 770 26.65 21.52 -7.74
N LEU A 771 25.48 20.94 -7.48
CA LEU A 771 25.27 19.49 -7.44
C LEU A 771 25.56 18.86 -8.80
N ARG A 772 25.19 19.50 -9.91
CA ARG A 772 25.55 19.03 -11.26
C ARG A 772 27.06 18.96 -11.45
N GLY A 773 27.79 20.03 -11.11
CA GLY A 773 29.26 20.02 -11.18
C GLY A 773 29.88 18.92 -10.31
N ALA A 774 29.43 18.82 -9.06
CA ALA A 774 29.89 17.78 -8.14
C ALA A 774 29.60 16.37 -8.65
N ALA A 775 28.45 16.14 -9.29
CA ALA A 775 28.10 14.84 -9.87
C ALA A 775 29.01 14.48 -11.04
N VAL A 776 29.27 15.42 -11.96
CA VAL A 776 30.20 15.21 -13.08
C VAL A 776 31.60 14.88 -12.56
N ASP A 777 32.08 15.62 -11.56
CA ASP A 777 33.39 15.35 -10.94
C ASP A 777 33.43 13.97 -10.26
N ALA A 778 32.34 13.57 -9.59
CA ALA A 778 32.22 12.25 -8.96
C ALA A 778 32.29 11.11 -9.99
N ILE A 779 31.57 11.23 -11.11
CA ILE A 779 31.60 10.22 -12.17
C ILE A 779 32.96 10.20 -12.89
N HIS A 780 33.59 11.35 -13.10
CA HIS A 780 34.96 11.40 -13.60
C HIS A 780 35.94 10.67 -12.68
N ARG A 781 35.87 10.92 -11.36
CA ARG A 781 36.69 10.18 -10.38
C ARG A 781 36.42 8.68 -10.42
N TYR A 782 35.16 8.28 -10.59
CA TYR A 782 34.80 6.87 -10.72
C TYR A 782 35.46 6.24 -11.95
N PHE A 783 35.39 6.88 -13.12
CA PHE A 783 36.10 6.42 -14.31
C PHE A 783 37.61 6.35 -14.09
N ASP A 784 38.21 7.38 -13.48
CA ASP A 784 39.65 7.47 -13.26
C ASP A 784 40.18 6.37 -12.31
N ARG A 785 39.34 5.87 -11.39
CA ARG A 785 39.72 4.86 -10.38
C ARG A 785 39.22 3.44 -10.67
N HIS A 786 38.06 3.32 -11.31
CA HIS A 786 37.30 2.08 -11.45
C HIS A 786 36.77 1.85 -12.88
N GLY A 787 37.16 2.68 -13.86
CA GLY A 787 36.70 2.52 -15.25
C GLY A 787 37.03 1.15 -15.85
N ASP A 788 38.20 0.59 -15.53
CA ASP A 788 38.60 -0.75 -15.97
C ASP A 788 37.72 -1.87 -15.34
N ASP A 789 37.12 -1.60 -14.17
CA ASP A 789 36.23 -2.55 -13.47
C ASP A 789 34.89 -2.73 -14.19
N LEU A 790 34.50 -1.83 -15.09
CA LEU A 790 33.24 -1.92 -15.83
C LEU A 790 33.10 -3.26 -16.56
N THR A 791 34.21 -3.77 -17.13
CA THR A 791 34.26 -5.05 -17.84
C THR A 791 34.15 -6.27 -16.92
N ARG A 792 34.27 -6.08 -15.61
CA ARG A 792 34.22 -7.13 -14.56
C ARG A 792 32.91 -7.12 -13.78
N THR A 793 31.92 -6.38 -14.27
CA THR A 793 30.56 -6.38 -13.73
C THR A 793 29.95 -7.78 -13.85
N ILE A 794 29.40 -8.29 -12.75
CA ILE A 794 28.61 -9.53 -12.73
C ILE A 794 27.12 -9.15 -12.78
N HIS A 795 26.69 -8.25 -11.90
CA HIS A 795 25.33 -7.70 -11.91
C HIS A 795 25.33 -6.23 -11.45
N SER A 796 24.32 -5.48 -11.89
CA SER A 796 24.06 -4.10 -11.47
C SER A 796 22.58 -3.98 -11.09
N GLU A 797 22.31 -3.28 -9.99
CA GLU A 797 20.94 -3.09 -9.46
C GLU A 797 20.22 -4.43 -9.20
N LYS A 798 20.93 -5.41 -8.62
CA LYS A 798 20.38 -6.76 -8.43
C LYS A 798 19.45 -6.80 -7.23
N GLN A 799 18.17 -7.12 -7.47
CA GLN A 799 17.21 -7.34 -6.40
C GLN A 799 17.60 -8.57 -5.57
N ILE A 800 17.46 -8.44 -4.25
CA ILE A 800 17.65 -9.50 -3.29
C ILE A 800 16.57 -9.45 -2.23
N GLU A 801 16.33 -10.60 -1.65
CA GLU A 801 15.51 -10.75 -0.47
C GLU A 801 16.12 -11.80 0.41
N VAL A 802 16.08 -11.54 1.71
CA VAL A 802 16.61 -12.45 2.72
C VAL A 802 15.49 -12.78 3.68
N ALA A 803 15.20 -14.06 3.83
CA ALA A 803 14.30 -14.53 4.90
C ALA A 803 15.13 -14.70 6.18
N ILE A 804 14.92 -13.83 7.17
CA ILE A 804 15.81 -13.80 8.35
C ILE A 804 15.13 -14.36 9.61
N ALA A 805 13.80 -14.29 9.68
CA ALA A 805 13.01 -14.99 10.69
C ALA A 805 11.65 -15.38 10.10
N PRO A 806 10.88 -16.29 10.73
CA PRO A 806 9.55 -16.65 10.24
C PRO A 806 8.63 -15.42 10.09
N GLY A 807 8.18 -15.12 8.87
CA GLY A 807 7.39 -13.91 8.60
C GLY A 807 8.17 -12.59 8.67
N VAL A 808 9.52 -12.60 8.65
CA VAL A 808 10.33 -11.38 8.52
C VAL A 808 11.32 -11.56 7.37
N SER A 809 11.14 -10.75 6.34
CA SER A 809 12.08 -10.66 5.22
C SER A 809 12.67 -9.27 5.09
N VAL A 810 13.89 -9.23 4.58
CA VAL A 810 14.59 -7.98 4.29
C VAL A 810 14.76 -7.89 2.79
N ILE A 811 14.20 -6.84 2.20
CA ILE A 811 14.15 -6.65 0.74
C ILE A 811 15.05 -5.47 0.37
N GLY A 812 15.85 -5.65 -0.68
CA GLY A 812 16.72 -4.60 -1.13
C GLY A 812 17.28 -4.85 -2.51
N ARG A 813 18.23 -3.98 -2.85
CA ARG A 813 18.88 -3.98 -4.14
C ARG A 813 20.35 -3.72 -3.93
N ILE A 814 21.17 -4.64 -4.43
CA ILE A 814 22.62 -4.51 -4.44
C ILE A 814 22.98 -3.60 -5.62
N ASP A 815 23.65 -2.49 -5.35
CA ASP A 815 24.05 -1.53 -6.39
C ASP A 815 24.94 -2.22 -7.45
N LEU A 816 25.98 -2.94 -7.02
CA LEU A 816 26.92 -3.61 -7.92
C LEU A 816 27.47 -4.91 -7.32
N ILE A 817 27.52 -5.95 -8.16
CA ILE A 817 28.27 -7.19 -7.91
C ILE A 817 29.33 -7.29 -9.00
N LYS A 818 30.61 -7.42 -8.62
CA LYS A 818 31.73 -7.48 -9.56
C LYS A 818 32.79 -8.52 -9.19
N SER A 819 33.57 -8.93 -10.19
CA SER A 819 34.80 -9.70 -9.99
C SER A 819 35.99 -8.78 -9.79
N LEU A 820 36.81 -9.07 -8.78
CA LEU A 820 38.09 -8.38 -8.54
C LEU A 820 39.19 -8.94 -9.45
N GLU A 821 40.38 -8.33 -9.43
CA GLU A 821 41.53 -8.80 -10.25
C GLU A 821 42.07 -10.13 -9.73
N THR A 822 41.74 -10.44 -8.48
CA THR A 822 42.04 -11.67 -7.76
C THR A 822 41.04 -12.78 -8.05
N ASP A 823 40.06 -12.56 -8.94
CA ASP A 823 38.88 -13.40 -9.17
C ASP A 823 37.96 -13.57 -7.93
N GLU A 824 38.17 -12.77 -6.88
CA GLU A 824 37.27 -12.66 -5.73
C GLU A 824 35.97 -11.92 -6.14
N THR A 825 34.82 -12.37 -5.65
CA THR A 825 33.53 -11.70 -5.84
C THR A 825 33.31 -10.63 -4.78
N ALA A 826 33.00 -9.41 -5.22
CA ALA A 826 32.75 -8.27 -4.35
C ALA A 826 31.32 -7.73 -4.50
N ILE A 827 30.67 -7.51 -3.36
CA ILE A 827 29.41 -6.77 -3.25
C ILE A 827 29.72 -5.34 -2.91
N VAL A 828 29.23 -4.42 -3.73
CA VAL A 828 29.60 -3.00 -3.70
C VAL A 828 28.35 -2.16 -3.43
N ASP A 829 28.47 -1.22 -2.50
CA ASP A 829 27.50 -0.15 -2.26
C ASP A 829 28.20 1.20 -2.50
N PHE A 830 27.54 2.08 -3.24
CA PHE A 830 28.08 3.41 -3.56
C PHE A 830 27.59 4.43 -2.53
N LYS A 831 28.50 5.23 -1.97
CA LYS A 831 28.13 6.32 -1.05
C LYS A 831 28.59 7.69 -1.54
N SER A 832 27.79 8.71 -1.21
CA SER A 832 28.15 10.13 -1.34
C SER A 832 28.17 10.80 0.05
N THR A 833 29.20 11.60 0.33
CA THR A 833 29.51 12.23 1.63
C THR A 833 28.44 13.18 2.18
N ALA A 834 27.52 13.68 1.37
CA ALA A 834 26.49 14.62 1.85
C ALA A 834 25.63 14.08 3.00
N ARG A 835 25.57 12.75 3.20
CA ARG A 835 24.83 12.07 4.28
C ARG A 835 25.46 10.73 4.68
N SER A 836 26.78 10.67 4.82
CA SER A 836 27.45 9.42 5.21
C SER A 836 26.90 8.92 6.55
N GLN A 837 26.34 7.71 6.56
CA GLN A 837 25.95 6.99 7.77
C GLN A 837 27.19 6.62 8.58
N GLU A 838 27.00 6.19 9.83
CA GLU A 838 28.09 5.53 10.56
C GLU A 838 28.58 4.31 9.76
N GLU A 839 29.91 4.16 9.69
CA GLU A 839 30.57 3.11 8.90
C GLU A 839 30.06 1.72 9.29
N ASP A 840 29.77 1.49 10.58
CA ASP A 840 29.28 0.23 11.12
C ASP A 840 27.87 -0.15 10.63
N VAL A 841 26.95 0.82 10.52
CA VAL A 841 25.58 0.59 10.01
C VAL A 841 25.61 0.22 8.52
N THR A 842 26.48 0.86 7.75
CA THR A 842 26.65 0.54 6.32
C THR A 842 27.27 -0.84 6.14
N ARG A 843 28.19 -1.23 7.03
CA ARG A 843 28.80 -2.57 7.02
C ARG A 843 27.78 -3.66 7.33
N ASP A 844 26.87 -3.43 8.27
CA ASP A 844 25.76 -4.35 8.55
C ASP A 844 24.84 -4.50 7.32
N GLN A 845 24.50 -3.39 6.66
CA GLN A 845 23.73 -3.40 5.42
C GLN A 845 24.39 -4.29 4.34
N LEU A 846 25.68 -4.06 4.08
CA LEU A 846 26.45 -4.86 3.12
C LEU A 846 26.58 -6.33 3.51
N SER A 847 26.64 -6.63 4.81
CA SER A 847 26.68 -8.02 5.31
C SER A 847 25.36 -8.74 5.04
N ILE A 848 24.23 -8.05 5.17
CA ILE A 848 22.93 -8.60 4.77
C ILE A 848 22.83 -8.71 3.23
N TYR A 849 23.47 -7.82 2.45
CA TYR A 849 23.59 -7.98 0.99
C TYR A 849 24.38 -9.23 0.62
N ALA A 850 25.49 -9.51 1.31
CA ALA A 850 26.24 -10.76 1.14
C ALA A 850 25.40 -11.99 1.46
N LEU A 851 24.54 -11.89 2.47
CA LEU A 851 23.61 -12.95 2.80
C LEU A 851 22.56 -13.17 1.71
N GLY A 852 21.95 -12.09 1.22
CA GLY A 852 20.99 -12.19 0.11
C GLY A 852 21.63 -12.69 -1.18
N TYR A 853 22.88 -12.36 -1.44
CA TYR A 853 23.62 -12.93 -2.56
C TYR A 853 23.85 -14.44 -2.41
N GLU A 854 24.18 -14.90 -1.21
CA GLU A 854 24.34 -16.33 -0.90
C GLU A 854 23.03 -17.10 -1.10
N GLU A 855 21.89 -16.58 -0.61
CA GLU A 855 20.57 -17.20 -0.81
C GLU A 855 20.12 -17.16 -2.29
N LEU A 856 20.48 -16.09 -3.00
CA LEU A 856 20.16 -15.90 -4.41
C LEU A 856 20.96 -16.82 -5.34
N THR A 857 22.25 -17.04 -5.04
CA THR A 857 23.17 -17.72 -5.99
C THR A 857 23.68 -19.08 -5.50
N GLY A 858 23.54 -19.37 -4.20
CA GLY A 858 24.17 -20.51 -3.54
C GLY A 858 25.68 -20.34 -3.30
N ALA A 859 26.25 -19.18 -3.65
CA ALA A 859 27.67 -18.88 -3.47
C ALA A 859 27.84 -17.67 -2.53
N SER A 860 28.81 -17.75 -1.62
CA SER A 860 29.15 -16.62 -0.76
C SER A 860 29.99 -15.60 -1.52
N ALA A 861 29.79 -14.32 -1.28
CA ALA A 861 30.70 -13.28 -1.74
C ALA A 861 31.99 -13.33 -0.93
N ASP A 862 33.12 -12.96 -1.53
CA ASP A 862 34.42 -12.93 -0.85
C ASP A 862 34.63 -11.60 -0.10
N ARG A 863 34.07 -10.51 -0.64
CA ARG A 863 34.29 -9.13 -0.16
C ARG A 863 33.00 -8.31 -0.13
N ILE A 864 32.95 -7.39 0.83
CA ILE A 864 32.02 -6.26 0.82
C ILE A 864 32.81 -4.95 0.69
N GLN A 865 32.34 -4.05 -0.17
CA GLN A 865 33.02 -2.79 -0.49
C GLN A 865 32.07 -1.61 -0.36
N ILE A 866 32.52 -0.58 0.35
CA ILE A 866 31.92 0.75 0.29
C ILE A 866 32.78 1.57 -0.65
N LEU A 867 32.22 2.02 -1.78
CA LEU A 867 32.92 2.93 -2.68
C LEU A 867 32.36 4.34 -2.53
N ASN A 868 33.18 5.23 -1.96
CA ASN A 868 32.79 6.62 -1.83
C ASN A 868 33.13 7.40 -3.11
N LEU A 869 32.13 8.08 -3.66
CA LEU A 869 32.25 8.83 -4.91
C LEU A 869 32.89 10.22 -4.71
N ASP A 870 32.99 10.68 -3.46
CA ASP A 870 33.60 11.96 -3.11
C ASP A 870 35.07 11.83 -2.72
N GLU A 871 35.84 12.90 -2.97
CA GLU A 871 37.30 12.89 -2.83
C GLU A 871 37.78 12.62 -1.40
N GLN A 872 37.07 13.15 -0.39
CA GLN A 872 37.40 13.01 1.03
C GLN A 872 36.71 11.79 1.69
N GLY A 873 35.89 11.08 0.93
CA GLY A 873 35.18 9.92 1.42
C GLY A 873 36.10 8.72 1.59
N LYS A 874 35.93 7.97 2.69
CA LYS A 874 36.63 6.70 2.86
C LYS A 874 35.92 5.59 2.08
N SER A 875 36.69 4.79 1.37
CA SER A 875 36.25 3.52 0.80
C SER A 875 36.77 2.37 1.66
N THR A 876 35.96 1.33 1.85
CA THR A 876 36.34 0.12 2.61
C THR A 876 36.30 -1.12 1.72
N ASN A 877 37.03 -2.16 2.12
CA ASN A 877 37.06 -3.44 1.43
C ASN A 877 37.33 -4.54 2.46
N ASP A 878 36.25 -5.11 2.98
CA ASP A 878 36.29 -6.05 4.10
C ASP A 878 36.02 -7.49 3.63
N PRO A 879 36.74 -8.50 4.17
CA PRO A 879 36.48 -9.88 3.84
C PRO A 879 35.16 -10.36 4.47
N VAL A 880 34.38 -11.11 3.69
CA VAL A 880 33.22 -11.84 4.19
C VAL A 880 33.71 -13.11 4.86
N ASN A 881 33.29 -13.35 6.10
CA ASN A 881 33.64 -14.56 6.84
C ASN A 881 32.44 -15.08 7.64
N SER A 882 32.50 -16.34 8.05
CA SER A 882 31.39 -17.00 8.76
C SER A 882 31.01 -16.32 10.08
N SER A 883 31.95 -15.64 10.75
CA SER A 883 31.67 -14.90 11.98
C SER A 883 30.77 -13.70 11.72
N LEU A 884 31.10 -12.90 10.70
CA LEU A 884 30.30 -11.74 10.26
C LEU A 884 28.88 -12.16 9.89
N MET A 885 28.75 -13.25 9.13
CA MET A 885 27.46 -13.80 8.71
C MET A 885 26.61 -14.31 9.89
N SER A 886 27.24 -14.93 10.89
CA SER A 886 26.54 -15.39 12.09
C SER A 886 26.10 -14.24 13.00
N GLU A 887 26.92 -13.20 13.10
CA GLU A 887 26.63 -12.00 13.89
C GLU A 887 25.42 -11.25 13.32
N ILE A 888 25.41 -11.02 12.01
CA ILE A 888 24.31 -10.27 11.37
C ILE A 888 22.98 -11.04 11.41
N ARG A 889 22.99 -12.37 11.20
CA ARG A 889 21.79 -13.20 11.36
C ARG A 889 21.24 -13.11 12.79
N SER A 890 22.12 -13.12 13.79
CA SER A 890 21.71 -13.00 15.20
C SER A 890 21.14 -11.61 15.53
N LYS A 891 21.79 -10.54 15.03
CA LYS A 891 21.34 -9.15 15.23
C LYS A 891 19.96 -8.92 14.62
N VAL A 892 19.73 -9.39 13.40
CA VAL A 892 18.43 -9.23 12.75
C VAL A 892 17.34 -10.12 13.38
N ALA A 893 17.68 -11.34 13.82
CA ALA A 893 16.72 -12.18 14.54
C ALA A 893 16.25 -11.52 15.85
N ALA A 894 17.15 -10.89 16.59
CA ALA A 894 16.81 -10.13 17.79
C ALA A 894 15.87 -8.94 17.46
N VAL A 895 16.16 -8.20 16.38
CA VAL A 895 15.31 -7.10 15.90
C VAL A 895 13.91 -7.60 15.51
N ALA A 896 13.81 -8.74 14.83
CA ALA A 896 12.52 -9.34 14.50
C ALA A 896 11.69 -9.68 15.75
N ASP A 897 12.34 -10.20 16.79
CA ASP A 897 11.69 -10.51 18.06
C ASP A 897 11.27 -9.26 18.83
N ASP A 898 12.05 -8.18 18.74
CA ASP A 898 11.71 -6.88 19.32
C ASP A 898 10.49 -6.25 18.65
N ILE A 899 10.41 -6.26 17.31
CA ILE A 899 9.23 -5.79 16.59
C ILE A 899 7.98 -6.59 17.00
N ARG A 900 8.08 -7.93 17.03
CA ARG A 900 6.97 -8.82 17.41
C ARG A 900 6.50 -8.59 18.85
N ALA A 901 7.42 -8.28 19.74
CA ALA A 901 7.13 -8.03 21.14
C ALA A 901 6.79 -6.55 21.44
N ASN A 902 6.72 -5.69 20.42
CA ASN A 902 6.52 -4.25 20.54
C ASN A 902 7.57 -3.59 21.47
N ARG A 903 8.83 -4.05 21.42
CA ARG A 903 9.95 -3.51 22.20
C ARG A 903 10.78 -2.59 21.32
N PHE A 904 10.67 -1.28 21.55
CA PHE A 904 11.36 -0.26 20.75
C PHE A 904 12.16 0.72 21.61
N ALA A 905 12.78 0.24 22.68
CA ALA A 905 13.59 1.09 23.56
C ALA A 905 14.81 1.65 22.81
N CYS A 906 15.13 2.93 23.04
CA CYS A 906 16.32 3.56 22.50
C CYS A 906 17.43 3.55 23.56
N THR A 907 18.59 2.97 23.23
CA THR A 907 19.70 2.81 24.17
C THR A 907 20.66 4.00 24.20
N HIS A 908 20.51 4.98 23.29
CA HIS A 908 21.40 6.14 23.13
C HIS A 908 20.66 7.48 23.15
N ASP A 909 21.34 8.55 23.58
CA ASP A 909 20.79 9.91 23.60
C ASP A 909 21.05 10.67 22.30
N HIS A 910 20.30 10.35 21.25
CA HIS A 910 20.39 11.08 19.98
C HIS A 910 19.96 12.54 20.09
N ALA A 911 19.20 12.94 21.11
CA ALA A 911 18.77 14.33 21.29
C ALA A 911 19.91 15.26 21.74
N ALA A 912 21.03 14.70 22.22
CA ALA A 912 22.23 15.43 22.63
C ALA A 912 23.25 15.60 21.48
N GLU A 913 23.07 14.90 20.35
CA GLU A 913 23.99 14.92 19.23
C GLU A 913 23.51 15.88 18.15
N ALA A 914 24.17 17.03 18.03
CA ALA A 914 23.87 18.05 17.02
C ALA A 914 24.03 17.56 15.55
N SER A 915 24.57 16.36 15.35
CA SER A 915 24.86 15.75 14.05
C SER A 915 23.82 14.72 13.58
N PHE A 916 22.85 14.32 14.41
CA PHE A 916 21.86 13.30 14.05
C PHE A 916 20.41 13.78 14.19
N ASP A 917 19.72 13.73 13.05
CA ASP A 917 18.29 13.56 12.80
C ASP A 917 17.27 14.64 13.25
N ASP A 918 16.48 15.12 12.28
CA ASP A 918 15.39 16.08 12.48
C ASP A 918 14.24 15.55 13.37
N LEU A 919 14.24 14.26 13.70
CA LEU A 919 13.30 13.61 14.64
C LEU A 919 13.97 13.18 15.96
N ALA A 920 15.27 13.41 16.15
CA ALA A 920 16.03 12.88 17.28
C ALA A 920 15.47 13.29 18.64
N TRP A 921 14.92 14.50 18.77
CA TRP A 921 14.34 14.95 20.04
C TRP A 921 13.13 14.10 20.48
N LEU A 922 12.33 13.59 19.54
CA LEU A 922 11.17 12.73 19.84
C LEU A 922 11.59 11.38 20.43
N THR A 923 12.85 10.96 20.24
CA THR A 923 13.37 9.69 20.77
C THR A 923 13.50 9.67 22.29
N ARG A 924 13.35 10.82 22.97
CA ARG A 924 13.26 10.89 24.43
C ARG A 924 12.14 10.01 24.99
N GLY A 925 11.04 9.85 24.25
CA GLY A 925 9.92 9.00 24.66
C GLY A 925 10.16 7.49 24.61
N GLY A 926 11.36 7.04 24.20
CA GLY A 926 11.73 5.63 24.12
C GLY A 926 12.71 5.18 25.20
N ARG A 927 12.88 5.92 26.31
CA ARG A 927 13.94 5.68 27.31
C ARG A 927 13.50 4.93 28.57
N GLU A 928 12.22 4.62 28.73
CA GLU A 928 11.71 3.83 29.86
C GLU A 928 11.08 2.49 29.45
#